data_AF-A0A8J7GLR1-F1
#
_entry.id   AF-A0A8J7GLR1-F1
#
_cell.length_a   1.000
_cell.length_b   1.000
_cell.length_c   1.000
_cell.angle_alpha   90.00
_cell.angle_beta   90.00
_cell.angle_gamma   90.00
#
_symmetry.space_group_name_H-M   'P 1'
#
loop_
_entity.id
_entity.type
_entity.pdbx_description
1 polymer ?
#
loop_
_entity_poly.entity_id
_entity_poly.type
_entity_poly.pdbx_seq_one_letter_code
_entity_poly.pdbx_strand_id
1 'polypeptide(L)'
;MRKNSRRLRYLTAGLALFTGLTVAAPGAEAAPPTTQPAPAGQAARPQPDSDLAPGWKKSSDVLVTGVGDTTGFHLYSASEKDAFAWKTLATLTASALDLGSWTGQVCVTGSGRYAVAVYAPATAANSPRLMASGALAAVVDTRTGKATRLTEGVQLAYFNPACGPDDRVLLTRAVGDDGQKTDLLTVDAAAGRVTGTRRIDAQFTTPAPAPDGDYGMANGKLVRVGPAGELTAVAQPQGRPFAVRATAHQGVDIASVDGDRAVVQRFVGGALRRVGSGPWNKLQLFGLTGGGNAVVGDTTAVNDGVAELAKLSSDRQVQAVSGHGHLLAEILLTGQAARAGTSPLAHADPRDAGTLTVTTRSTHSGRVLTGAVTTTRAPTLDAISAPKAPAALTSDPTPTCAIARNDPALQAFQVSPDMVEWAVDRAVHGTLTTNRPANYLKTGQAAYSPQGMFPPHAVRGGGTVPAQVMLGILAQETNLSQASWHAVPGDTGNPLVADYYGNGGDGVSINYPAADCGYGIGQVTTGMRVGDTTYTRAQQIAIATDYAANIAAGLNILIDKWNELYDEPAGRSYVNDGSAGYVENWFLAVWTYNSGYHPNSEAPANAGYWGVGYLNNPANPAYPSNRDPFLRNSYADAATPSHWSYPERIMGWAETPQLKGTPATNAYATPAFGSATTDMIHTAGKITVPTRATFCDAGNHCNSTTADPCPSWNGACWWRGTATFANCSANQCATERLSYSAGAAEPGVKRVYDRDCSTFNPLKDPYHQPGGNTAVVYDLNDTSQYALGCPNVPASQGKFTLRTGYPGGANGAASALVDVHQAGAGYNGHMWFTHTYQPDDVLGPDRYNATHEVVGTWTPYLGLGETQLQRYDIWVHIPSHGGDNTQSEYVVYADAYDRQVGIGPDPKHPVACQINQHSSTPVTQGFDRWVSIGNYELGRGARVVLNNIEHDYAVPNGTVDVAFDAMAFVPTVPSPGQHCGDDYPN
;
A
#
# COMPACT_ATOMS: atom_id res chain seq x y z
N MET A 1 -39.92 12.28 -48.91
CA MET A 1 -40.92 12.00 -49.97
C MET A 1 -40.31 11.02 -50.98
N ARG A 2 -41.04 9.95 -51.41
CA ARG A 2 -40.77 9.04 -52.56
C ARG A 2 -39.38 8.32 -52.57
N LYS A 3 -39.12 7.12 -53.12
CA LYS A 3 -39.78 5.84 -53.57
C LYS A 3 -38.58 4.85 -53.74
N ASN A 4 -38.62 3.52 -53.72
CA ASN A 4 -39.62 2.43 -53.66
C ASN A 4 -38.93 1.20 -52.97
N SER A 5 -39.59 0.27 -52.26
CA SER A 5 -40.39 -0.89 -52.73
C SER A 5 -39.56 -1.95 -53.51
N ARG A 6 -39.58 -3.29 -53.24
CA ARG A 6 -40.67 -4.16 -52.72
C ARG A 6 -40.17 -5.59 -52.35
N ARG A 7 -40.72 -6.18 -51.27
CA ARG A 7 -41.19 -7.60 -51.05
C ARG A 7 -40.16 -8.76 -51.25
N LEU A 8 -40.30 -9.95 -50.63
CA LEU A 8 -41.48 -10.69 -50.14
C LEU A 8 -41.19 -11.52 -48.87
N ARG A 9 -42.25 -12.04 -48.21
CA ARG A 9 -42.26 -12.85 -46.97
C ARG A 9 -41.90 -14.33 -47.23
N TYR A 10 -41.51 -15.09 -46.21
CA TYR A 10 -42.28 -16.23 -45.65
C TYR A 10 -41.74 -16.66 -44.26
N LEU A 11 -42.60 -17.19 -43.38
CA LEU A 11 -42.21 -17.87 -42.14
C LEU A 11 -41.91 -19.35 -42.43
N THR A 12 -40.97 -19.95 -41.69
CA THR A 12 -41.11 -21.33 -41.19
C THR A 12 -40.14 -21.60 -40.04
N ALA A 13 -40.55 -22.43 -39.08
CA ALA A 13 -39.71 -22.86 -37.96
C ALA A 13 -38.87 -24.09 -38.34
N GLY A 14 -37.73 -24.28 -37.67
CA GLY A 14 -36.91 -25.48 -37.83
C GLY A 14 -35.78 -25.56 -36.79
N LEU A 15 -35.88 -26.50 -35.86
CA LEU A 15 -34.72 -26.96 -35.06
C LEU A 15 -33.77 -27.73 -35.98
N ALA A 16 -32.47 -27.41 -35.94
CA ALA A 16 -31.41 -28.32 -36.36
C ALA A 16 -30.09 -27.95 -35.69
N LEU A 17 -29.42 -28.93 -35.06
CA LEU A 17 -28.01 -28.83 -34.69
C LEU A 17 -27.19 -28.75 -35.99
N PHE A 18 -26.12 -27.94 -35.99
CA PHE A 18 -25.03 -28.15 -36.95
C PHE A 18 -23.65 -27.99 -36.30
N THR A 19 -22.82 -28.99 -36.54
CA THR A 19 -21.40 -29.06 -36.23
C THR A 19 -20.61 -28.12 -37.15
N GLY A 20 -19.72 -27.32 -36.57
CA GLY A 20 -18.81 -26.47 -37.34
C GLY A 20 -17.63 -27.27 -37.90
N LEU A 21 -17.63 -27.53 -39.22
CA LEU A 21 -16.40 -27.95 -39.90
C LEU A 21 -15.42 -26.78 -40.01
N THR A 22 -14.15 -27.03 -39.70
CA THR A 22 -13.05 -26.11 -39.98
C THR A 22 -12.67 -26.19 -41.46
N VAL A 23 -12.64 -25.03 -42.14
CA VAL A 23 -12.08 -24.92 -43.49
C VAL A 23 -10.64 -24.41 -43.37
N ALA A 24 -9.68 -25.24 -43.76
CA ALA A 24 -8.27 -24.86 -43.78
C ALA A 24 -7.97 -23.91 -44.94
N ALA A 25 -7.28 -22.80 -44.66
CA ALA A 25 -6.69 -21.94 -45.68
C ALA A 25 -5.33 -22.52 -46.13
N PRO A 26 -4.92 -22.32 -47.41
CA PRO A 26 -3.67 -22.88 -47.92
C PRO A 26 -2.44 -22.24 -47.26
N GLY A 27 -1.42 -23.07 -47.00
CA GLY A 27 -0.21 -22.65 -46.30
C GLY A 27 0.65 -21.68 -47.11
N ALA A 28 1.12 -20.61 -46.45
CA ALA A 28 2.23 -19.81 -46.93
C ALA A 28 3.55 -20.53 -46.65
N GLU A 29 4.45 -20.48 -47.62
CA GLU A 29 5.76 -21.15 -47.58
C GLU A 29 6.65 -20.52 -46.49
N ALA A 30 7.29 -21.36 -45.67
CA ALA A 30 8.05 -20.88 -44.52
C ALA A 30 9.35 -20.19 -44.97
N ALA A 31 9.55 -18.95 -44.55
CA ALA A 31 10.85 -18.29 -44.65
C ALA A 31 11.91 -19.10 -43.86
N PRO A 32 13.17 -19.16 -44.34
CA PRO A 32 14.22 -19.88 -43.62
C PRO A 32 14.41 -19.28 -42.22
N PRO A 33 14.78 -20.08 -41.21
CA PRO A 33 14.86 -19.61 -39.84
C PRO A 33 15.94 -18.54 -39.71
N THR A 34 15.54 -17.28 -39.61
CA THR A 34 16.38 -16.24 -39.03
C THR A 34 16.75 -16.71 -37.64
N THR A 35 18.06 -16.88 -37.38
CA THR A 35 18.59 -17.21 -36.06
C THR A 35 18.10 -16.17 -35.05
N GLN A 36 17.07 -16.54 -34.32
CA GLN A 36 16.41 -15.68 -33.34
C GLN A 36 17.44 -15.36 -32.26
N PRO A 37 17.81 -14.08 -32.04
CA PRO A 37 18.63 -13.72 -30.89
C PRO A 37 17.91 -14.21 -29.64
N ALA A 38 18.67 -14.78 -28.70
CA ALA A 38 18.12 -15.21 -27.42
C ALA A 38 17.33 -14.06 -26.76
N PRO A 39 16.23 -14.33 -26.02
CA PRO A 39 15.52 -13.29 -25.29
C PRO A 39 16.52 -12.58 -24.37
N ALA A 40 16.74 -11.30 -24.64
CA ALA A 40 17.75 -10.53 -23.93
C ALA A 40 17.28 -10.33 -22.48
N GLY A 41 17.99 -10.96 -21.53
CA GLY A 41 17.64 -10.91 -20.12
C GLY A 41 17.58 -9.49 -19.58
N GLN A 42 16.74 -9.27 -18.56
CA GLN A 42 16.53 -7.98 -17.91
C GLN A 42 16.04 -6.85 -18.84
N ALA A 43 15.07 -7.17 -19.72
CA ALA A 43 14.47 -6.22 -20.66
C ALA A 43 15.47 -5.41 -21.54
N ALA A 44 16.68 -5.94 -21.75
CA ALA A 44 17.69 -5.29 -22.57
C ALA A 44 17.24 -5.17 -24.03
N ARG A 45 17.72 -4.14 -24.75
CA ARG A 45 17.35 -3.91 -26.15
C ARG A 45 17.89 -5.06 -27.01
N PRO A 46 17.05 -5.85 -27.72
CA PRO A 46 17.48 -7.10 -28.35
C PRO A 46 18.29 -6.91 -29.66
N GLN A 47 18.29 -5.70 -30.21
CA GLN A 47 19.05 -5.33 -31.42
C GLN A 47 19.67 -3.93 -31.24
N PRO A 48 20.61 -3.78 -30.30
CA PRO A 48 21.05 -2.46 -29.84
C PRO A 48 21.78 -1.66 -30.93
N ASP A 49 22.53 -2.33 -31.81
CA ASP A 49 23.25 -1.69 -32.93
C ASP A 49 22.33 -1.02 -33.98
N SER A 50 21.02 -1.32 -33.99
CA SER A 50 20.00 -0.65 -34.85
C SER A 50 19.01 0.22 -34.07
N ASP A 51 19.09 0.21 -32.75
CA ASP A 51 18.07 0.74 -31.83
C ASP A 51 18.62 1.86 -30.95
N LEU A 52 19.93 1.88 -30.74
CA LEU A 52 20.69 2.87 -29.98
C LEU A 52 21.66 3.60 -30.90
N ALA A 53 22.14 4.77 -30.48
CA ALA A 53 23.02 5.59 -31.30
C ALA A 53 24.39 4.89 -31.54
N PRO A 54 25.08 5.20 -32.66
CA PRO A 54 26.44 4.74 -32.89
C PRO A 54 27.37 5.09 -31.71
N GLY A 55 28.05 4.08 -31.16
CA GLY A 55 28.92 4.25 -30.00
C GLY A 55 28.31 3.89 -28.65
N TRP A 56 27.05 3.45 -28.59
CA TRP A 56 26.34 3.05 -27.35
C TRP A 56 27.19 2.22 -26.38
N LYS A 57 28.00 1.25 -26.87
CA LYS A 57 28.93 0.39 -26.12
C LYS A 57 29.97 1.14 -25.25
N LYS A 58 30.17 2.44 -25.49
CA LYS A 58 31.08 3.33 -24.72
C LYS A 58 30.35 4.45 -23.98
N SER A 59 29.02 4.51 -24.08
CA SER A 59 28.22 5.56 -23.47
C SER A 59 28.23 5.49 -21.95
N SER A 60 28.20 6.65 -21.31
CA SER A 60 27.96 6.80 -19.88
C SER A 60 26.50 7.07 -19.55
N ASP A 61 25.59 6.97 -20.53
CA ASP A 61 24.16 7.18 -20.29
C ASP A 61 23.58 6.06 -19.39
N VAL A 62 22.84 6.48 -18.36
CA VAL A 62 22.19 5.62 -17.37
C VAL A 62 20.81 6.20 -17.08
N LEU A 63 19.78 5.37 -17.18
CA LEU A 63 18.47 5.64 -16.61
C LEU A 63 18.46 5.16 -15.16
N VAL A 64 17.92 5.98 -14.26
CA VAL A 64 17.57 5.58 -12.89
C VAL A 64 16.13 6.01 -12.61
N THR A 65 15.36 5.13 -11.99
CA THR A 65 13.95 5.35 -11.61
C THR A 65 13.62 4.49 -10.38
N GLY A 66 12.43 4.61 -9.81
CA GLY A 66 12.02 3.80 -8.68
C GLY A 66 10.52 3.57 -8.59
N VAL A 67 10.14 2.46 -7.97
CA VAL A 67 8.76 2.06 -7.66
C VAL A 67 8.77 1.21 -6.39
N GLY A 68 7.72 1.30 -5.58
CA GLY A 68 7.61 0.52 -4.35
C GLY A 68 6.69 -0.69 -4.46
N ASP A 69 6.91 -1.64 -3.56
CA ASP A 69 6.06 -2.81 -3.31
C ASP A 69 5.98 -3.06 -1.79
N THR A 70 5.56 -4.23 -1.29
CA THR A 70 5.44 -4.46 0.17
C THR A 70 6.77 -4.51 0.91
N THR A 71 7.90 -4.72 0.24
CA THR A 71 9.22 -4.87 0.89
C THR A 71 10.05 -3.59 0.95
N GLY A 72 9.70 -2.59 0.14
CA GLY A 72 10.36 -1.30 0.13
C GLY A 72 10.11 -0.49 -1.14
N PHE A 73 10.75 0.67 -1.22
CA PHE A 73 10.88 1.47 -2.43
C PHE A 73 12.17 1.09 -3.16
N HIS A 74 12.04 0.44 -4.32
CA HIS A 74 13.17 -0.07 -5.09
C HIS A 74 13.61 0.95 -6.14
N LEU A 75 14.91 1.27 -6.16
CA LEU A 75 15.53 2.01 -7.25
C LEU A 75 16.10 1.03 -8.26
N TYR A 76 15.86 1.29 -9.54
CA TYR A 76 16.33 0.51 -10.68
C TYR A 76 17.26 1.36 -11.53
N SER A 77 18.18 0.71 -12.23
CA SER A 77 19.05 1.35 -13.21
C SER A 77 19.19 0.54 -14.50
N ALA A 78 19.37 1.23 -15.62
CA ALA A 78 19.68 0.64 -16.91
C ALA A 78 20.74 1.47 -17.62
N SER A 79 21.85 0.87 -18.04
CA SER A 79 22.99 1.57 -18.65
C SER A 79 23.05 1.33 -20.16
N GLU A 80 23.25 2.39 -20.96
CA GLU A 80 23.22 2.30 -22.42
C GLU A 80 24.29 1.34 -22.96
N LYS A 81 25.52 1.42 -22.42
CA LYS A 81 26.65 0.53 -22.77
C LYS A 81 26.39 -0.97 -22.57
N ASP A 82 25.38 -1.30 -21.77
CA ASP A 82 24.94 -2.66 -21.46
C ASP A 82 23.59 -2.95 -22.18
N ALA A 83 23.34 -2.27 -23.31
CA ALA A 83 22.11 -2.30 -24.11
C ALA A 83 20.84 -1.95 -23.32
N PHE A 84 20.95 -1.11 -22.29
CA PHE A 84 19.91 -0.82 -21.31
C PHE A 84 19.32 -2.08 -20.64
N ALA A 85 20.16 -3.09 -20.36
CA ALA A 85 19.82 -4.15 -19.41
C ALA A 85 19.51 -3.53 -18.04
N TRP A 86 18.37 -3.90 -17.46
CA TRP A 86 17.90 -3.39 -16.17
C TRP A 86 18.51 -4.16 -14.98
N LYS A 87 18.64 -3.50 -13.84
CA LYS A 87 19.04 -4.08 -12.56
C LYS A 87 18.49 -3.26 -11.40
N THR A 88 18.23 -3.87 -10.25
CA THR A 88 18.03 -3.11 -9.01
C THR A 88 19.34 -2.42 -8.64
N LEU A 89 19.24 -1.13 -8.37
CA LEU A 89 20.32 -0.29 -7.88
C LEU A 89 20.40 -0.35 -6.35
N ALA A 90 19.27 -0.16 -5.68
CA ALA A 90 19.14 -0.26 -4.22
C ALA A 90 17.69 -0.53 -3.82
N THR A 91 17.48 -1.12 -2.64
CA THR A 91 16.17 -1.18 -1.97
C THR A 91 16.19 -0.21 -0.79
N LEU A 92 15.18 0.65 -0.69
CA LEU A 92 15.02 1.56 0.44
C LEU A 92 13.79 1.13 1.25
N THR A 93 13.98 0.88 2.54
CA THR A 93 12.90 0.44 3.43
C THR A 93 12.99 1.19 4.77
N ALA A 94 12.06 0.85 5.65
CA ALA A 94 12.18 1.00 7.09
C ALA A 94 11.52 -0.25 7.67
N SER A 95 12.30 -1.19 8.22
CA SER A 95 11.77 -2.43 8.85
C SER A 95 10.78 -2.11 9.99
N ALA A 96 10.92 -0.90 10.49
CA ALA A 96 10.09 -0.21 11.45
C ALA A 96 8.64 0.08 11.00
N LEU A 97 8.40 0.36 9.71
CA LEU A 97 7.09 0.81 9.18
C LEU A 97 6.29 -0.36 8.58
N ASP A 98 5.60 -1.16 9.39
CA ASP A 98 4.63 -2.17 8.89
C ASP A 98 3.30 -1.52 8.46
N LEU A 99 3.30 -0.93 7.26
CA LEU A 99 2.16 -0.17 6.71
C LEU A 99 1.84 -0.54 5.24
N GLY A 100 2.25 -1.74 4.81
CA GLY A 100 1.96 -2.29 3.48
C GLY A 100 2.88 -1.78 2.36
N SER A 101 2.32 -1.57 1.16
CA SER A 101 3.10 -1.20 -0.03
C SER A 101 3.73 0.18 0.05
N TRP A 102 4.93 0.35 -0.48
CA TRP A 102 5.66 1.61 -0.52
C TRP A 102 5.37 2.46 -1.77
N THR A 103 5.56 3.77 -1.65
CA THR A 103 5.53 4.76 -2.75
C THR A 103 6.66 5.77 -2.58
N GLY A 104 7.00 6.51 -3.65
CA GLY A 104 8.06 7.51 -3.59
C GLY A 104 8.31 8.22 -4.92
N GLN A 105 9.26 9.14 -4.89
CA GLN A 105 9.78 9.91 -6.03
C GLN A 105 11.30 9.83 -6.04
N VAL A 106 11.92 9.92 -7.22
CA VAL A 106 13.38 9.88 -7.38
C VAL A 106 13.84 10.92 -8.40
N CYS A 107 14.99 11.53 -8.14
CA CYS A 107 15.71 12.37 -9.11
C CYS A 107 17.18 11.95 -9.20
N VAL A 108 17.82 12.30 -10.32
CA VAL A 108 19.27 12.10 -10.52
C VAL A 108 19.95 13.47 -10.58
N THR A 109 21.09 13.57 -9.89
CA THR A 109 22.00 14.74 -9.90
C THR A 109 22.61 14.98 -11.28
N GLY A 110 22.99 16.23 -11.59
CA GLY A 110 23.57 16.59 -12.88
C GLY A 110 24.93 15.96 -13.17
N SER A 111 25.63 15.39 -12.17
CA SER A 111 26.81 14.55 -12.39
C SER A 111 26.48 13.14 -12.91
N GLY A 112 25.22 12.72 -12.82
CA GLY A 112 24.77 11.34 -13.03
C GLY A 112 25.23 10.37 -11.94
N ARG A 113 25.94 10.81 -10.89
CA ARG A 113 26.57 9.95 -9.88
C ARG A 113 25.66 9.59 -8.71
N TYR A 114 24.69 10.44 -8.38
CA TYR A 114 23.79 10.24 -7.25
C TYR A 114 22.33 10.34 -7.67
N ALA A 115 21.53 9.36 -7.26
CA ALA A 115 20.08 9.48 -7.21
C ALA A 115 19.65 9.85 -5.80
N VAL A 116 18.65 10.70 -5.64
CA VAL A 116 18.01 10.97 -4.34
C VAL A 116 16.56 10.53 -4.45
N ALA A 117 16.07 9.86 -3.41
CA ALA A 117 14.70 9.39 -3.30
C ALA A 117 14.01 9.98 -2.07
N VAL A 118 12.71 10.28 -2.20
CA VAL A 118 11.79 10.56 -1.10
C VAL A 118 10.68 9.52 -1.15
N TYR A 119 10.44 8.82 -0.05
CA TYR A 119 9.61 7.61 -0.05
C TYR A 119 8.91 7.38 1.30
N ALA A 120 7.78 6.69 1.26
CA ALA A 120 6.92 6.41 2.42
C ALA A 120 6.02 5.19 2.14
N PRO A 121 5.38 4.59 3.15
CA PRO A 121 4.23 3.70 2.94
C PRO A 121 3.11 4.42 2.17
N ALA A 122 2.44 3.71 1.27
CA ALA A 122 1.43 4.30 0.37
C ALA A 122 0.22 4.88 1.11
N THR A 123 -0.12 4.32 2.28
CA THR A 123 -1.14 4.84 3.22
C THR A 123 -0.86 6.27 3.68
N ALA A 124 0.41 6.71 3.71
CA ALA A 124 0.78 8.09 4.02
C ALA A 124 0.11 9.12 3.09
N ALA A 125 -0.23 8.74 1.85
CA ALA A 125 -0.93 9.62 0.92
C ALA A 125 -2.37 9.96 1.37
N ASN A 126 -2.99 9.17 2.25
CA ASN A 126 -4.32 9.42 2.79
C ASN A 126 -4.31 10.35 3.99
N SER A 127 -3.18 10.55 4.68
CA SER A 127 -3.14 11.44 5.86
C SER A 127 -2.59 12.82 5.50
N PRO A 128 -3.35 13.92 5.70
CA PRO A 128 -2.83 15.29 5.53
C PRO A 128 -1.50 15.54 6.24
N ARG A 129 -1.35 15.02 7.47
CA ARG A 129 -0.12 15.12 8.28
C ARG A 129 1.07 14.40 7.65
N LEU A 130 0.85 13.18 7.15
CA LEU A 130 1.91 12.36 6.57
C LEU A 130 2.29 12.81 5.15
N MET A 131 1.34 13.33 4.37
CA MET A 131 1.63 14.05 3.11
C MET A 131 2.54 15.26 3.34
N ALA A 132 2.29 16.05 4.39
CA ALA A 132 3.06 17.25 4.72
C ALA A 132 4.46 16.97 5.28
N SER A 133 4.62 15.87 6.05
CA SER A 133 5.83 15.64 6.86
C SER A 133 6.06 14.19 7.30
N GLY A 134 5.58 13.20 6.56
CA GLY A 134 5.68 11.77 6.91
C GLY A 134 6.70 10.96 6.10
N ALA A 135 7.34 11.53 5.08
CA ALA A 135 8.22 10.78 4.18
C ALA A 135 9.70 10.77 4.62
N LEU A 136 10.41 9.72 4.22
CA LEU A 136 11.84 9.50 4.41
C LEU A 136 12.62 10.00 3.19
N ALA A 137 13.89 10.36 3.37
CA ALA A 137 14.78 10.74 2.27
C ALA A 137 16.13 10.02 2.35
N ALA A 138 16.62 9.55 1.20
CA ALA A 138 17.92 8.89 1.06
C ALA A 138 18.63 9.26 -0.25
N VAL A 139 19.96 9.24 -0.25
CA VAL A 139 20.80 9.29 -1.45
C VAL A 139 21.31 7.90 -1.80
N VAL A 140 21.47 7.61 -3.09
CA VAL A 140 21.97 6.35 -3.64
C VAL A 140 23.01 6.62 -4.71
N ASP A 141 24.19 6.03 -4.56
CA ASP A 141 25.27 6.07 -5.55
C ASP A 141 24.90 5.24 -6.78
N THR A 142 24.81 5.86 -7.96
CA THR A 142 24.31 5.22 -9.19
C THR A 142 25.24 4.16 -9.77
N ARG A 143 26.50 4.08 -9.32
CA ARG A 143 27.45 3.07 -9.79
C ARG A 143 27.55 1.88 -8.85
N THR A 144 27.40 2.09 -7.55
CA THR A 144 27.60 1.04 -6.53
C THR A 144 26.32 0.57 -5.85
N GLY A 145 25.22 1.31 -5.96
CA GLY A 145 23.99 1.04 -5.21
C GLY A 145 24.08 1.42 -3.73
N LYS A 146 25.21 1.98 -3.26
CA LYS A 146 25.35 2.38 -1.85
C LYS A 146 24.32 3.47 -1.53
N ALA A 147 23.34 3.12 -0.70
CA ALA A 147 22.34 4.02 -0.18
C ALA A 147 22.77 4.63 1.17
N THR A 148 22.31 5.84 1.48
CA THR A 148 22.59 6.56 2.74
C THR A 148 21.41 7.47 3.09
N ARG A 149 20.93 7.36 4.33
CA ARG A 149 19.81 8.16 4.84
C ARG A 149 20.20 9.63 4.95
N LEU A 150 19.31 10.52 4.51
CA LEU A 150 19.49 11.97 4.57
C LEU A 150 18.74 12.59 5.74
N THR A 151 17.44 12.32 5.85
CA THR A 151 16.53 12.91 6.84
C THR A 151 15.19 12.16 6.85
N GLU A 152 14.43 12.37 7.91
CA GLU A 152 13.04 11.97 8.06
C GLU A 152 12.11 13.19 7.95
N GLY A 153 10.81 12.94 7.88
CA GLY A 153 9.75 13.94 7.97
C GLY A 153 9.72 14.98 6.86
N VAL A 154 10.04 14.61 5.63
CA VAL A 154 9.88 15.47 4.45
C VAL A 154 8.49 15.27 3.82
N GLN A 155 8.07 16.18 2.93
CA GLN A 155 6.75 16.09 2.29
C GLN A 155 6.72 15.11 1.11
N LEU A 156 5.64 14.36 0.94
CA LEU A 156 5.46 13.37 -0.13
C LEU A 156 4.95 14.02 -1.45
N ALA A 157 5.56 15.14 -1.86
CA ALA A 157 5.17 15.90 -3.05
C ALA A 157 5.92 15.47 -4.32
N TYR A 158 5.29 15.59 -5.50
CA TYR A 158 5.88 15.17 -6.79
C TYR A 158 7.22 15.86 -7.15
N PHE A 159 7.48 17.03 -6.60
CA PHE A 159 8.72 17.80 -6.83
C PHE A 159 9.81 17.58 -5.77
N ASN A 160 9.57 16.68 -4.80
CA ASN A 160 10.49 16.36 -3.73
C ASN A 160 10.94 14.90 -3.91
N PRO A 161 12.20 14.61 -4.26
CA PRO A 161 13.38 15.48 -4.21
C PRO A 161 13.64 16.29 -5.49
N ALA A 162 14.36 17.41 -5.36
CA ALA A 162 14.77 18.26 -6.49
C ALA A 162 16.29 18.31 -6.69
N CYS A 163 16.78 17.56 -7.66
CA CYS A 163 18.19 17.50 -8.03
C CYS A 163 18.60 18.65 -8.96
N GLY A 164 19.79 19.22 -8.72
CA GLY A 164 20.39 20.29 -9.52
C GLY A 164 21.22 19.82 -10.72
N PRO A 165 21.84 20.78 -11.44
CA PRO A 165 22.83 20.52 -12.49
C PRO A 165 24.19 20.07 -11.93
N ASP A 166 24.36 20.12 -10.61
CA ASP A 166 25.49 19.65 -9.81
C ASP A 166 25.04 18.48 -8.88
N ASP A 167 25.83 18.19 -7.84
CA ASP A 167 25.50 17.20 -6.79
C ASP A 167 24.66 17.77 -5.63
N ARG A 168 24.16 19.01 -5.74
CA ARG A 168 23.28 19.60 -4.74
C ARG A 168 21.83 19.20 -5.02
N VAL A 169 21.12 18.88 -3.95
CA VAL A 169 19.70 18.52 -3.99
C VAL A 169 18.96 19.38 -2.97
N LEU A 170 17.74 19.78 -3.30
CA LEU A 170 16.83 20.45 -2.37
C LEU A 170 15.72 19.49 -1.96
N LEU A 171 15.45 19.43 -0.67
CA LEU A 171 14.31 18.73 -0.09
C LEU A 171 13.40 19.73 0.61
N THR A 172 12.11 19.39 0.69
CA THR A 172 11.08 20.24 1.30
C THR A 172 10.30 19.52 2.39
N ARG A 173 9.90 20.27 3.42
CA ARG A 173 8.98 19.85 4.48
C ARG A 173 7.95 20.97 4.70
N ALA A 174 6.66 20.64 4.70
CA ALA A 174 5.61 21.59 5.07
C ALA A 174 5.53 21.70 6.60
N VAL A 175 5.34 22.91 7.11
CA VAL A 175 5.42 23.25 8.55
C VAL A 175 4.33 24.24 8.95
N GLY A 176 3.76 24.02 10.15
CA GLY A 176 2.64 24.79 10.67
C GLY A 176 1.30 24.28 10.16
N ASP A 177 0.20 24.83 10.69
CA ASP A 177 -1.15 24.43 10.31
C ASP A 177 -1.37 24.64 8.80
N ASP A 178 -2.04 23.68 8.16
CA ASP A 178 -2.12 23.49 6.69
C ASP A 178 -0.78 23.36 5.93
N GLY A 179 0.37 23.70 6.52
CA GLY A 179 1.66 23.79 5.84
C GLY A 179 2.06 25.23 5.44
N GLN A 180 1.60 26.24 6.18
CA GLN A 180 1.83 27.68 5.96
C GLN A 180 3.30 28.10 5.70
N LYS A 181 4.26 27.28 6.14
CA LYS A 181 5.69 27.54 5.99
C LYS A 181 6.37 26.32 5.39
N THR A 182 7.48 26.54 4.70
CA THR A 182 8.29 25.45 4.14
C THR A 182 9.69 25.45 4.75
N ASP A 183 10.13 24.33 5.30
CA ASP A 183 11.55 24.09 5.53
C ASP A 183 12.20 23.61 4.21
N LEU A 184 13.15 24.39 3.70
CA LEU A 184 13.99 24.06 2.55
C LEU A 184 15.33 23.50 3.04
N LEU A 185 15.48 22.19 2.94
CA LEU A 185 16.68 21.46 3.34
C LEU A 185 17.62 21.35 2.13
N THR A 186 18.87 21.76 2.31
CA THR A 186 19.91 21.67 1.29
C THR A 186 20.73 20.42 1.54
N VAL A 187 20.90 19.58 0.52
CA VAL A 187 21.62 18.31 0.58
C VAL A 187 22.84 18.39 -0.33
N ASP A 188 23.97 17.93 0.20
CA ASP A 188 25.15 17.56 -0.57
C ASP A 188 25.05 16.05 -0.80
N ALA A 189 24.73 15.63 -2.04
CA ALA A 189 24.53 14.23 -2.36
C ALA A 189 25.86 13.44 -2.33
N ALA A 190 26.98 14.10 -2.62
CA ALA A 190 28.30 13.49 -2.59
C ALA A 190 28.80 13.24 -1.15
N ALA A 191 28.53 14.17 -0.23
CA ALA A 191 28.76 13.98 1.20
C ALA A 191 27.65 13.16 1.91
N GLY A 192 26.53 12.90 1.22
CA GLY A 192 25.41 12.11 1.72
C GLY A 192 24.72 12.68 2.95
N ARG A 193 24.57 14.01 3.03
CA ARG A 193 24.01 14.69 4.22
C ARG A 193 23.28 15.99 3.89
N VAL A 194 22.36 16.37 4.78
CA VAL A 194 21.83 17.74 4.85
C VAL A 194 22.96 18.68 5.30
N THR A 195 23.15 19.79 4.60
CA THR A 195 24.17 20.81 4.86
C THR A 195 23.59 22.08 5.49
N GLY A 196 22.28 22.30 5.38
CA GLY A 196 21.57 23.36 6.07
C GLY A 196 20.06 23.36 5.79
N THR A 197 19.29 24.00 6.66
CA THR A 197 17.83 24.16 6.53
C THR A 197 17.48 25.63 6.61
N ARG A 198 16.65 26.12 5.68
CA ARG A 198 16.11 27.48 5.66
C ARG A 198 14.60 27.45 5.83
N ARG A 199 14.06 28.26 6.74
CA ARG A 199 12.61 28.44 6.90
C ARG A 199 12.13 29.49 5.93
N ILE A 200 11.19 29.12 5.07
CA ILE A 200 10.49 30.01 4.14
C ILE A 200 9.10 30.29 4.68
N ASP A 201 8.76 31.56 4.88
CA ASP A 201 7.44 32.02 5.32
C ASP A 201 6.44 32.11 4.14
N ALA A 202 6.34 31.01 3.40
CA ALA A 202 5.38 30.76 2.33
C ALA A 202 5.34 29.26 2.02
N GLN A 203 4.32 28.83 1.27
CA GLN A 203 4.38 27.54 0.60
C GLN A 203 5.37 27.64 -0.58
N PHE A 204 6.38 26.77 -0.59
CA PHE A 204 7.46 26.78 -1.57
C PHE A 204 7.48 25.45 -2.33
N THR A 205 7.27 25.53 -3.64
CA THR A 205 7.06 24.37 -4.53
C THR A 205 8.05 24.37 -5.69
N THR A 206 8.26 23.20 -6.31
CA THR A 206 9.19 23.02 -7.43
C THR A 206 10.57 23.69 -7.19
N PRO A 207 11.29 23.35 -6.11
CA PRO A 207 12.61 23.90 -5.86
C PRO A 207 13.59 23.48 -6.97
N ALA A 208 14.57 24.34 -7.26
CA ALA A 208 15.59 24.13 -8.27
C ALA A 208 16.93 24.75 -7.82
N PRO A 209 17.90 23.95 -7.34
CA PRO A 209 19.22 24.47 -7.03
C PRO A 209 19.97 24.82 -8.32
N ALA A 210 20.45 26.05 -8.44
CA ALA A 210 21.19 26.57 -9.60
C ALA A 210 22.59 27.08 -9.19
N PRO A 211 23.57 27.17 -10.11
CA PRO A 211 24.94 27.59 -9.78
C PRO A 211 25.06 28.99 -9.14
N ASP A 212 24.09 29.88 -9.39
CA ASP A 212 24.02 31.24 -8.88
C ASP A 212 23.01 31.44 -7.74
N GLY A 213 22.31 30.40 -7.29
CA GLY A 213 21.38 30.45 -6.15
C GLY A 213 20.34 29.33 -6.18
N ASP A 214 19.51 29.25 -5.14
CA ASP A 214 18.37 28.33 -5.14
C ASP A 214 17.12 29.06 -5.62
N TYR A 215 16.39 28.42 -6.53
CA TYR A 215 15.15 28.94 -7.10
C TYR A 215 13.97 28.05 -6.73
N GLY A 216 12.76 28.56 -6.94
CA GLY A 216 11.53 27.78 -6.88
C GLY A 216 10.31 28.68 -7.03
N MET A 217 9.13 28.12 -6.75
CA MET A 217 7.85 28.81 -6.87
C MET A 217 7.26 29.12 -5.49
N ALA A 218 6.93 30.38 -5.26
CA ALA A 218 6.13 30.84 -4.13
C ALA A 218 5.45 32.17 -4.48
N ASN A 219 4.26 32.44 -3.94
CA ASN A 219 3.49 33.66 -4.19
C ASN A 219 3.30 33.97 -5.69
N GLY A 220 3.25 32.91 -6.50
CA GLY A 220 3.00 32.94 -7.94
C GLY A 220 4.18 33.40 -8.76
N LYS A 221 5.38 33.44 -8.20
CA LYS A 221 6.57 33.97 -8.87
C LYS A 221 7.69 32.95 -8.80
N LEU A 222 8.53 32.94 -9.84
CA LEU A 222 9.86 32.38 -9.71
C LEU A 222 10.60 33.28 -8.72
N VAL A 223 11.00 32.71 -7.59
CA VAL A 223 11.74 33.40 -6.54
C VAL A 223 13.14 32.79 -6.41
N ARG A 224 14.12 33.63 -6.08
CA ARG A 224 15.44 33.21 -5.59
C ARG A 224 15.42 33.25 -4.07
N VAL A 225 15.90 32.18 -3.43
CA VAL A 225 15.94 32.02 -1.98
C VAL A 225 17.28 32.54 -1.44
N GLY A 226 17.24 33.44 -0.46
CA GLY A 226 18.42 33.96 0.22
C GLY A 226 18.96 33.03 1.32
N PRO A 227 20.07 33.40 1.98
CA PRO A 227 20.71 32.60 3.02
C PRO A 227 19.83 32.31 4.25
N ALA A 228 18.86 33.17 4.60
CA ALA A 228 17.98 32.97 5.75
C ALA A 228 16.60 32.36 5.38
N GLY A 229 16.31 32.20 4.07
CA GLY A 229 15.01 31.77 3.56
C GLY A 229 14.15 32.92 3.00
N GLU A 230 14.70 34.13 2.94
CA GLU A 230 14.04 35.29 2.35
C GLU A 230 13.85 35.11 0.83
N LEU A 231 12.70 35.54 0.32
CA LEU A 231 12.31 35.33 -1.08
C LEU A 231 12.45 36.61 -1.91
N THR A 232 13.26 36.55 -2.96
CA THR A 232 13.37 37.62 -3.97
C THR A 232 12.69 37.18 -5.27
N ALA A 233 11.57 37.81 -5.64
CA ALA A 233 10.92 37.51 -6.92
C ALA A 233 11.78 37.97 -8.11
N VAL A 234 12.01 37.05 -9.06
CA VAL A 234 12.84 37.29 -10.25
C VAL A 234 12.05 37.20 -11.56
N ALA A 235 10.94 36.45 -11.61
CA ALA A 235 10.07 36.38 -12.79
C ALA A 235 8.63 35.97 -12.44
N GLN A 236 7.71 36.29 -13.34
CA GLN A 236 6.29 35.89 -13.28
C GLN A 236 6.04 34.85 -14.40
N PRO A 237 5.92 33.55 -14.08
CA PRO A 237 5.59 32.55 -15.10
C PRO A 237 4.14 32.69 -15.58
N GLN A 238 3.93 32.17 -16.79
CA GLN A 238 2.63 32.08 -17.45
C GLN A 238 1.98 30.74 -17.09
N GLY A 239 0.73 30.78 -16.66
CA GLY A 239 0.04 29.59 -16.14
C GLY A 239 0.64 29.08 -14.83
N ARG A 240 0.17 27.91 -14.40
CA ARG A 240 0.57 27.25 -13.14
C ARG A 240 1.73 26.27 -13.36
N PRO A 241 2.91 26.50 -12.76
CA PRO A 241 4.03 25.58 -12.87
C PRO A 241 3.73 24.19 -12.33
N PHE A 242 4.29 23.20 -13.00
CA PHE A 242 4.38 21.80 -12.55
C PHE A 242 5.81 21.24 -12.65
N ALA A 243 6.77 22.04 -13.11
CA ALA A 243 8.19 21.72 -13.01
C ALA A 243 9.04 22.99 -13.13
N VAL A 244 10.14 23.04 -12.37
CA VAL A 244 11.20 24.04 -12.49
C VAL A 244 12.53 23.31 -12.41
N ARG A 245 13.48 23.59 -13.30
CA ARG A 245 14.83 23.00 -13.29
C ARG A 245 15.89 24.01 -13.74
N ALA A 246 17.00 24.08 -13.02
CA ALA A 246 18.14 24.90 -13.39
C ALA A 246 19.10 24.18 -14.35
N THR A 247 19.87 24.93 -15.13
CA THR A 247 20.95 24.43 -15.99
C THR A 247 22.34 24.80 -15.44
N ALA A 248 23.38 24.14 -15.95
CA ALA A 248 24.78 24.41 -15.58
C ALA A 248 25.23 25.84 -15.95
N HIS A 249 24.62 26.46 -16.96
CA HIS A 249 24.95 27.82 -17.42
C HIS A 249 23.85 28.86 -17.13
N GLN A 250 23.29 28.84 -15.92
CA GLN A 250 22.40 29.88 -15.36
C GLN A 250 21.05 30.05 -16.09
N GLY A 251 20.59 29.02 -16.80
CA GLY A 251 19.20 28.91 -17.23
C GLY A 251 18.33 28.35 -16.11
N VAL A 252 17.07 28.77 -16.03
CA VAL A 252 16.02 28.09 -15.25
C VAL A 252 14.83 27.83 -16.18
N ASP A 253 14.59 26.57 -16.51
CA ASP A 253 13.44 26.14 -17.29
C ASP A 253 12.23 25.91 -16.37
N ILE A 254 11.06 26.35 -16.82
CA ILE A 254 9.78 26.24 -16.14
C ILE A 254 8.80 25.58 -17.13
N ALA A 255 8.09 24.55 -16.68
CA ALA A 255 6.93 24.03 -17.39
C ALA A 255 5.66 24.32 -16.58
N SER A 256 4.67 24.91 -17.25
CA SER A 256 3.42 25.38 -16.64
C SER A 256 2.21 24.96 -17.47
N VAL A 257 1.03 24.90 -16.86
CA VAL A 257 -0.25 24.80 -17.59
C VAL A 257 -0.99 26.13 -17.57
N ASP A 258 -1.32 26.62 -18.77
CA ASP A 258 -2.11 27.82 -19.03
C ASP A 258 -3.31 27.45 -19.92
N GLY A 259 -4.53 27.53 -19.38
CA GLY A 259 -5.73 27.05 -20.07
C GLY A 259 -5.65 25.56 -20.46
N ASP A 260 -5.80 25.29 -21.76
CA ASP A 260 -5.70 23.97 -22.39
C ASP A 260 -4.28 23.62 -22.86
N ARG A 261 -3.29 24.49 -22.62
CA ARG A 261 -1.91 24.35 -23.09
C ARG A 261 -0.90 24.17 -21.96
N ALA A 262 0.10 23.34 -22.23
CA ALA A 262 1.36 23.38 -21.52
C ALA A 262 2.25 24.45 -22.17
N VAL A 263 2.98 25.20 -21.35
CA VAL A 263 3.90 26.26 -21.77
C VAL A 263 5.26 25.98 -21.14
N VAL A 264 6.31 25.96 -21.95
CA VAL A 264 7.70 25.89 -21.47
C VAL A 264 8.32 27.26 -21.61
N GLN A 265 8.93 27.75 -20.53
CA GLN A 265 9.61 29.03 -20.46
C GLN A 265 11.01 28.88 -19.89
N ARG A 266 11.94 29.73 -20.31
CA ARG A 266 13.29 29.82 -19.72
C ARG A 266 13.53 31.21 -19.15
N PHE A 267 13.92 31.26 -17.89
CA PHE A 267 14.53 32.43 -17.26
C PHE A 267 16.06 32.37 -17.48
N VAL A 268 16.63 33.43 -18.05
CA VAL A 268 18.08 33.60 -18.20
C VAL A 268 18.39 35.08 -18.37
N GLY A 269 19.49 35.56 -17.77
CA GLY A 269 19.92 36.96 -17.88
C GLY A 269 18.87 37.98 -17.42
N GLY A 270 18.07 37.63 -16.41
CA GLY A 270 17.00 38.49 -15.87
C GLY A 270 15.69 38.52 -16.68
N ALA A 271 15.57 37.72 -17.75
CA ALA A 271 14.37 37.69 -18.58
C ALA A 271 13.77 36.28 -18.67
N LEU A 272 12.45 36.16 -18.48
CA LEU A 272 11.68 34.94 -18.73
C LEU A 272 11.10 34.97 -20.16
N ARG A 273 11.38 33.94 -20.96
CA ARG A 273 10.94 33.84 -22.35
C ARG A 273 10.26 32.49 -22.61
N ARG A 274 9.17 32.47 -23.38
CA ARG A 274 8.57 31.21 -23.85
C ARG A 274 9.53 30.52 -24.83
N VAL A 275 9.79 29.24 -24.59
CA VAL A 275 10.63 28.37 -25.45
C VAL A 275 9.87 27.18 -26.03
N GLY A 276 8.63 26.94 -25.59
CA GLY A 276 7.76 25.94 -26.22
C GLY A 276 6.33 25.97 -25.72
N SER A 277 5.46 25.18 -26.37
CA SER A 277 4.13 24.85 -25.87
C SER A 277 3.64 23.52 -26.44
N GLY A 278 2.62 22.93 -25.81
CA GLY A 278 1.93 21.72 -26.27
C GLY A 278 0.54 21.62 -25.62
N PRO A 279 -0.19 20.51 -25.80
CA PRO A 279 -1.37 20.22 -24.99
C PRO A 279 -1.03 20.14 -23.49
N TRP A 280 -1.94 20.56 -22.62
CA TRP A 280 -1.71 20.72 -21.17
C TRP A 280 -1.11 19.51 -20.44
N ASN A 281 -1.50 18.29 -20.82
CA ASN A 281 -1.04 17.02 -20.23
C ASN A 281 0.06 16.32 -21.06
N LYS A 282 0.58 16.95 -22.12
CA LYS A 282 1.51 16.31 -23.07
C LYS A 282 2.95 16.82 -23.01
N LEU A 283 3.32 17.61 -22.00
CA LEU A 283 4.71 18.02 -21.76
C LEU A 283 5.15 17.75 -20.32
N GLN A 284 6.41 17.34 -20.17
CA GLN A 284 7.14 17.15 -18.91
C GLN A 284 8.55 17.75 -19.01
N LEU A 285 9.21 18.00 -17.87
CA LEU A 285 10.55 18.60 -17.80
C LEU A 285 11.48 17.78 -16.87
N PHE A 286 12.51 17.18 -17.45
CA PHE A 286 13.50 16.34 -16.76
C PHE A 286 14.89 16.98 -16.78
N GLY A 287 15.73 16.64 -15.79
CA GLY A 287 17.14 17.03 -15.77
C GLY A 287 17.99 15.99 -16.47
N LEU A 288 19.11 16.41 -17.04
CA LEU A 288 20.10 15.58 -17.74
C LEU A 288 21.48 15.69 -17.07
N THR A 289 22.29 14.66 -17.26
CA THR A 289 23.71 14.65 -16.89
C THR A 289 24.47 15.73 -17.70
N GLY A 290 25.43 16.38 -17.06
CA GLY A 290 26.07 17.60 -17.56
C GLY A 290 25.30 18.88 -17.24
N GLY A 291 24.17 18.78 -16.53
CA GLY A 291 23.37 19.94 -16.11
C GLY A 291 22.52 20.56 -17.23
N GLY A 292 22.18 19.79 -18.25
CA GLY A 292 21.12 20.14 -19.20
C GLY A 292 19.73 19.75 -18.69
N ASN A 293 18.70 20.10 -19.45
CA ASN A 293 17.31 19.69 -19.25
C ASN A 293 16.75 19.03 -20.51
N ALA A 294 15.64 18.30 -20.38
CA ALA A 294 14.87 17.76 -21.49
C ALA A 294 13.38 18.10 -21.34
N VAL A 295 12.78 18.63 -22.40
CA VAL A 295 11.32 18.65 -22.57
C VAL A 295 10.90 17.33 -23.21
N VAL A 296 9.96 16.63 -22.59
CA VAL A 296 9.49 15.30 -23.03
C VAL A 296 8.00 15.33 -23.36
N GLY A 297 7.60 14.65 -24.44
CA GLY A 297 6.19 14.49 -24.85
C GLY A 297 5.92 15.01 -26.26
N ASP A 298 4.85 15.79 -26.44
CA ASP A 298 4.54 16.47 -27.72
C ASP A 298 5.44 17.70 -27.91
N THR A 299 6.69 17.45 -28.30
CA THR A 299 7.71 18.49 -28.48
C THR A 299 7.62 19.24 -29.82
N THR A 300 6.54 19.04 -30.60
CA THR A 300 6.40 19.60 -31.96
C THR A 300 6.46 21.13 -32.00
N ALA A 301 5.86 21.79 -31.00
CA ALA A 301 5.89 23.25 -30.84
C ALA A 301 6.83 23.72 -29.72
N VAL A 302 7.95 23.01 -29.53
CA VAL A 302 9.10 23.44 -28.71
C VAL A 302 10.21 23.95 -29.63
N ASN A 303 10.83 25.08 -29.31
CA ASN A 303 11.84 25.72 -30.14
C ASN A 303 13.12 24.86 -30.23
N ASP A 304 13.70 24.79 -31.43
CA ASP A 304 15.01 24.19 -31.63
C ASP A 304 16.15 25.15 -31.23
N GLY A 305 17.34 24.61 -30.97
CA GLY A 305 18.54 25.40 -30.70
C GLY A 305 18.57 26.13 -29.34
N VAL A 306 17.63 25.86 -28.44
CA VAL A 306 17.68 26.34 -27.06
C VAL A 306 18.82 25.61 -26.34
N ALA A 307 19.86 26.36 -25.94
CA ALA A 307 21.05 25.80 -25.29
C ALA A 307 20.66 24.96 -24.06
N GLU A 308 21.35 23.85 -23.80
CA GLU A 308 21.08 22.98 -22.63
C GLU A 308 19.62 22.46 -22.53
N LEU A 309 18.80 22.50 -23.60
CA LEU A 309 17.42 21.99 -23.59
C LEU A 309 17.19 21.00 -24.73
N ALA A 310 17.16 19.72 -24.39
CA ALA A 310 16.81 18.64 -25.32
C ALA A 310 15.30 18.57 -25.58
N LYS A 311 14.92 18.06 -26.76
CA LYS A 311 13.55 17.73 -27.14
C LYS A 311 13.45 16.22 -27.33
N LEU A 312 12.66 15.53 -26.51
CA LEU A 312 12.47 14.07 -26.59
C LEU A 312 10.99 13.74 -26.82
N SER A 313 10.66 13.15 -27.96
CA SER A 313 9.25 12.91 -28.33
C SER A 313 8.65 11.67 -27.68
N SER A 314 7.43 11.78 -27.17
CA SER A 314 6.62 10.68 -26.62
C SER A 314 5.13 10.93 -26.84
N ASP A 315 4.34 9.86 -27.04
CA ASP A 315 2.87 9.94 -27.17
C ASP A 315 2.13 10.08 -25.81
N ARG A 316 2.86 9.86 -24.72
CA ARG A 316 2.38 9.83 -23.33
C ARG A 316 3.38 10.45 -22.36
N GLN A 317 2.91 10.75 -21.16
CA GLN A 317 3.79 11.06 -20.04
C GLN A 317 4.67 9.84 -19.71
N VAL A 318 5.91 10.09 -19.33
CA VAL A 318 6.91 9.07 -18.98
C VAL A 318 7.26 9.19 -17.50
N GLN A 319 7.70 8.10 -16.89
CA GLN A 319 8.11 8.08 -15.48
C GLN A 319 9.57 8.54 -15.30
N ALA A 320 10.45 8.21 -16.25
CA ALA A 320 11.86 8.62 -16.19
C ALA A 320 12.52 8.77 -17.57
N VAL A 321 13.65 9.46 -17.58
CA VAL A 321 14.52 9.74 -18.73
C VAL A 321 15.94 9.34 -18.35
N SER A 322 16.70 8.77 -19.29
CA SER A 322 18.12 8.49 -19.07
C SER A 322 18.96 9.77 -18.98
N GLY A 323 20.11 9.72 -18.30
CA GLY A 323 20.98 10.89 -18.08
C GLY A 323 21.37 11.67 -19.34
N HIS A 324 21.47 11.05 -20.51
CA HIS A 324 21.68 11.73 -21.81
C HIS A 324 20.43 11.75 -22.69
N GLY A 325 19.30 11.21 -22.23
CA GLY A 325 18.03 11.20 -22.94
C GLY A 325 17.93 10.19 -24.08
N HIS A 326 18.78 9.16 -24.14
CA HIS A 326 18.72 8.11 -25.16
C HIS A 326 17.59 7.07 -24.91
N LEU A 327 17.06 6.98 -23.68
CA LEU A 327 15.94 6.11 -23.31
C LEU A 327 14.89 6.84 -22.46
N LEU A 328 13.62 6.57 -22.73
CA LEU A 328 12.47 6.93 -21.90
C LEU A 328 11.88 5.68 -21.24
N ALA A 329 11.57 5.74 -19.95
CA ALA A 329 10.79 4.72 -19.25
C ALA A 329 9.33 5.17 -19.15
N GLU A 330 8.44 4.51 -19.88
CA GLU A 330 7.03 4.90 -20.02
C GLU A 330 6.14 4.32 -18.92
N ILE A 331 6.31 3.03 -18.62
CA ILE A 331 5.51 2.30 -17.61
C ILE A 331 6.43 1.39 -16.81
N LEU A 332 6.31 1.44 -15.49
CA LEU A 332 6.83 0.45 -14.55
C LEU A 332 5.65 -0.21 -13.83
N LEU A 333 5.65 -1.54 -13.78
CA LEU A 333 4.66 -2.35 -13.05
C LEU A 333 5.40 -3.44 -12.27
N THR A 334 5.37 -3.40 -10.94
CA THR A 334 6.07 -4.39 -10.10
C THR A 334 5.47 -5.79 -10.28
N GLY A 335 6.26 -6.84 -10.00
CA GLY A 335 5.76 -8.22 -10.03
C GLY A 335 4.63 -8.42 -9.04
N GLN A 336 4.73 -7.86 -7.83
CA GLN A 336 3.64 -7.88 -6.86
C GLN A 336 2.39 -7.17 -7.38
N ALA A 337 2.49 -6.03 -8.08
CA ALA A 337 1.32 -5.38 -8.70
C ALA A 337 0.77 -6.17 -9.91
N ALA A 338 1.64 -6.82 -10.69
CA ALA A 338 1.23 -7.69 -11.79
C ALA A 338 0.53 -8.96 -11.28
N ARG A 339 1.03 -9.58 -10.21
CA ARG A 339 0.40 -10.70 -9.50
C ARG A 339 -0.85 -10.26 -8.75
N ALA A 340 -0.88 -9.08 -8.15
CA ALA A 340 -2.11 -8.49 -7.62
C ALA A 340 -3.13 -8.14 -8.72
N GLY A 341 -2.73 -8.16 -9.99
CA GLY A 341 -3.61 -8.25 -11.15
C GLY A 341 -4.03 -9.69 -11.43
N THR A 342 -3.10 -10.60 -11.77
CA THR A 342 -3.45 -11.95 -12.26
C THR A 342 -3.99 -12.89 -11.19
N SER A 343 -3.55 -12.72 -9.94
CA SER A 343 -3.80 -13.56 -8.78
C SER A 343 -3.97 -12.73 -7.49
N PRO A 344 -4.97 -11.83 -7.40
CA PRO A 344 -5.14 -10.82 -6.35
C PRO A 344 -5.56 -11.34 -4.98
N LEU A 345 -5.67 -12.67 -4.85
CA LEU A 345 -5.93 -13.39 -3.61
C LEU A 345 -4.67 -14.06 -3.05
N ALA A 346 -3.61 -14.16 -3.85
CA ALA A 346 -2.31 -14.56 -3.35
C ALA A 346 -1.76 -13.44 -2.46
N HIS A 347 -1.10 -13.80 -1.36
CA HIS A 347 -0.25 -12.87 -0.64
C HIS A 347 0.78 -12.24 -1.59
N ALA A 348 1.28 -11.07 -1.21
CA ALA A 348 2.39 -10.43 -1.89
C ALA A 348 3.64 -11.34 -1.77
N ASP A 349 3.87 -12.15 -2.80
CA ASP A 349 4.97 -13.13 -2.82
C ASP A 349 6.31 -12.40 -2.60
N PRO A 350 7.09 -12.70 -1.55
CA PRO A 350 8.38 -12.05 -1.32
C PRO A 350 9.38 -12.30 -2.46
N ARG A 351 9.15 -13.32 -3.31
CA ARG A 351 9.95 -13.59 -4.52
C ARG A 351 9.61 -12.67 -5.69
N ASP A 352 8.43 -12.05 -5.69
CA ASP A 352 8.04 -11.02 -6.66
C ASP A 352 8.57 -9.63 -6.26
N ALA A 353 9.01 -9.46 -5.02
CA ALA A 353 9.54 -8.21 -4.50
C ALA A 353 10.74 -7.73 -5.34
N GLY A 354 10.74 -6.45 -5.69
CA GLY A 354 11.70 -5.86 -6.59
C GLY A 354 11.69 -6.40 -8.03
N THR A 355 10.80 -7.31 -8.42
CA THR A 355 10.66 -7.72 -9.84
C THR A 355 9.77 -6.74 -10.59
N LEU A 356 9.95 -6.61 -11.91
CA LEU A 356 9.40 -5.47 -12.64
C LEU A 356 9.10 -5.80 -14.12
N THR A 357 7.94 -5.39 -14.62
CA THR A 357 7.68 -5.24 -16.06
C THR A 357 7.89 -3.79 -16.45
N VAL A 358 8.80 -3.54 -17.40
CA VAL A 358 9.11 -2.20 -17.92
C VAL A 358 8.62 -2.04 -19.34
N THR A 359 8.09 -0.86 -19.67
CA THR A 359 7.89 -0.41 -21.05
C THR A 359 8.79 0.79 -21.32
N THR A 360 9.62 0.71 -22.36
CA THR A 360 10.69 1.69 -22.65
C THR A 360 10.73 2.08 -24.12
N ARG A 361 11.04 3.35 -24.40
CA ARG A 361 11.22 3.88 -25.76
C ARG A 361 12.65 4.34 -25.97
N SER A 362 13.30 3.86 -27.03
CA SER A 362 14.55 4.47 -27.51
C SER A 362 14.23 5.79 -28.21
N THR A 363 14.93 6.86 -27.86
CA THR A 363 14.76 8.16 -28.54
C THR A 363 15.51 8.23 -29.86
N HIS A 364 16.47 7.32 -30.11
CA HIS A 364 17.16 7.21 -31.40
C HIS A 364 16.29 6.56 -32.48
N SER A 365 15.64 5.43 -32.16
CA SER A 365 14.87 4.63 -33.13
C SER A 365 13.35 4.87 -33.05
N GLY A 366 12.87 5.46 -31.95
CA GLY A 366 11.44 5.55 -31.60
C GLY A 366 10.81 4.22 -31.16
N ARG A 367 11.56 3.09 -31.17
CA ARG A 367 11.02 1.75 -30.90
C ARG A 367 10.65 1.60 -29.42
N VAL A 368 9.43 1.13 -29.17
CA VAL A 368 8.96 0.71 -27.85
C VAL A 368 9.32 -0.77 -27.61
N LEU A 369 9.72 -1.09 -26.38
CA LEU A 369 9.97 -2.45 -25.90
C LEU A 369 9.29 -2.62 -24.53
N THR A 370 8.49 -3.67 -24.37
CA THR A 370 8.03 -4.14 -23.07
C THR A 370 8.78 -5.42 -22.71
N GLY A 371 9.26 -5.54 -21.48
CA GLY A 371 10.01 -6.70 -21.02
C GLY A 371 9.99 -6.87 -19.50
N ALA A 372 10.20 -8.12 -19.06
CA ALA A 372 10.33 -8.46 -17.65
C ALA A 372 11.78 -8.31 -17.17
N VAL A 373 11.91 -7.94 -15.90
CA VAL A 373 13.14 -7.73 -15.14
C VAL A 373 13.03 -8.57 -13.87
N THR A 374 13.92 -9.53 -13.71
CA THR A 374 13.98 -10.45 -12.56
C THR A 374 15.21 -10.08 -11.76
N THR A 375 15.03 -9.47 -10.60
CA THR A 375 16.11 -8.71 -9.98
C THR A 375 17.02 -9.56 -9.11
N THR A 376 18.26 -9.07 -8.98
CA THR A 376 19.28 -9.63 -8.10
C THR A 376 19.28 -8.89 -6.77
N ARG A 377 19.75 -9.55 -5.70
CA ARG A 377 19.98 -8.91 -4.40
C ARG A 377 20.80 -7.63 -4.58
N ALA A 378 20.27 -6.49 -4.16
CA ALA A 378 20.91 -5.18 -4.20
C ALA A 378 21.25 -4.71 -2.78
N PRO A 379 22.07 -3.65 -2.61
CA PRO A 379 22.22 -3.02 -1.31
C PRO A 379 20.87 -2.51 -0.79
N THR A 380 20.52 -2.91 0.43
CA THR A 380 19.34 -2.39 1.14
C THR A 380 19.78 -1.29 2.10
N LEU A 381 19.10 -0.15 2.07
CA LEU A 381 19.09 0.80 3.18
C LEU A 381 17.77 0.65 3.93
N ASP A 382 17.89 0.23 5.17
CA ASP A 382 16.85 0.33 6.17
C ASP A 382 16.99 1.69 6.87
N ALA A 383 16.23 2.70 6.44
CA ALA A 383 16.50 4.09 6.83
C ALA A 383 15.99 4.42 8.23
N ILE A 384 14.82 3.94 8.60
CA ILE A 384 14.51 3.77 10.02
C ILE A 384 14.70 2.28 10.27
N SER A 385 15.96 1.89 10.47
CA SER A 385 16.21 0.62 11.13
C SER A 385 15.61 0.74 12.52
N ALA A 386 14.70 -0.20 12.82
CA ALA A 386 14.18 -0.33 14.16
C ALA A 386 15.37 -0.40 15.17
N PRO A 387 15.42 0.45 16.22
CA PRO A 387 16.71 0.78 16.82
C PRO A 387 17.40 -0.38 17.56
N LYS A 388 18.70 -0.55 17.29
CA LYS A 388 19.60 -1.14 18.29
C LYS A 388 19.55 -0.28 19.56
N ALA A 389 19.07 -0.88 20.65
CA ALA A 389 18.75 -0.24 21.93
C ALA A 389 19.97 0.51 22.51
N PRO A 390 19.83 1.53 23.42
CA PRO A 390 18.83 1.52 24.49
C PRO A 390 18.25 2.86 25.00
N ALA A 391 17.03 2.77 25.55
CA ALA A 391 16.64 3.47 26.77
C ALA A 391 15.65 2.58 27.54
N ALA A 392 15.62 2.66 28.87
CA ALA A 392 14.77 1.80 29.68
C ALA A 392 13.29 1.99 29.34
N LEU A 393 12.57 0.88 29.12
CA LEU A 393 11.11 0.87 29.04
C LEU A 393 10.53 1.59 30.26
N THR A 394 9.89 2.73 30.03
CA THR A 394 8.90 3.26 30.98
C THR A 394 7.82 2.20 31.14
N SER A 395 7.42 1.94 32.39
CA SER A 395 6.39 0.96 32.76
C SER A 395 5.23 0.93 31.76
N ASP A 396 4.89 -0.28 31.31
CA ASP A 396 3.91 -0.60 30.26
C ASP A 396 2.71 0.37 30.26
N PRO A 397 2.64 1.33 29.32
CA PRO A 397 1.56 2.32 29.29
C PRO A 397 0.25 1.65 28.89
N THR A 398 -0.88 2.14 29.39
CA THR A 398 -2.20 1.59 28.99
C THR A 398 -2.45 1.85 27.50
N PRO A 399 -2.91 0.84 26.71
CA PRO A 399 -3.30 1.04 25.33
C PRO A 399 -4.36 2.15 25.18
N THR A 400 -4.17 3.02 24.19
CA THR A 400 -5.07 4.15 23.94
C THR A 400 -6.22 3.79 23.01
N CYS A 401 -6.03 2.81 22.12
CA CYS A 401 -7.08 2.34 21.22
C CYS A 401 -7.94 1.24 21.87
N ALA A 402 -9.25 1.27 21.63
CA ALA A 402 -10.21 0.51 22.43
C ALA A 402 -10.17 -1.01 22.20
N ILE A 403 -9.75 -1.50 21.02
CA ILE A 403 -9.77 -2.92 20.66
C ILE A 403 -8.34 -3.42 20.55
N ALA A 404 -7.96 -4.38 21.39
CA ALA A 404 -6.60 -4.91 21.36
C ALA A 404 -6.33 -5.66 20.05
N ARG A 405 -5.20 -5.34 19.38
CA ARG A 405 -4.80 -5.93 18.10
C ARG A 405 -4.65 -7.45 18.20
N ASN A 406 -4.03 -7.95 19.28
CA ASN A 406 -3.64 -9.35 19.45
C ASN A 406 -4.56 -10.11 20.45
N ASP A 407 -5.83 -9.71 20.58
CA ASP A 407 -6.81 -10.42 21.41
C ASP A 407 -7.47 -11.57 20.60
N PRO A 408 -7.30 -12.85 21.01
CA PRO A 408 -7.87 -13.99 20.28
C PRO A 408 -9.39 -14.05 20.31
N ALA A 409 -10.06 -13.36 21.25
CA ALA A 409 -11.51 -13.26 21.28
C ALA A 409 -12.08 -12.17 20.34
N LEU A 410 -11.23 -11.29 19.80
CA LEU A 410 -11.63 -10.10 19.03
C LEU A 410 -11.00 -10.07 17.62
N GLN A 411 -10.98 -11.21 16.95
CA GLN A 411 -10.48 -11.31 15.59
C GLN A 411 -11.45 -10.69 14.57
N ALA A 412 -10.90 -10.01 13.56
CA ALA A 412 -11.65 -9.42 12.47
C ALA A 412 -11.78 -10.39 11.29
N PHE A 413 -12.95 -10.44 10.66
CA PHE A 413 -13.18 -11.26 9.47
C PHE A 413 -12.74 -10.53 8.20
N GLN A 414 -11.85 -11.15 7.42
CA GLN A 414 -11.41 -10.63 6.13
C GLN A 414 -12.36 -11.06 5.02
N VAL A 415 -12.85 -10.07 4.28
CA VAL A 415 -13.94 -10.23 3.31
C VAL A 415 -13.48 -10.37 1.87
N SER A 416 -14.31 -11.02 1.06
CA SER A 416 -14.19 -10.96 -0.39
C SER A 416 -14.83 -9.67 -0.95
N PRO A 417 -14.38 -9.17 -2.11
CA PRO A 417 -14.88 -7.90 -2.66
C PRO A 417 -16.40 -7.85 -2.87
N ASP A 418 -17.00 -8.98 -3.26
CA ASP A 418 -18.44 -9.06 -3.47
C ASP A 418 -19.26 -9.01 -2.18
N MET A 419 -18.69 -9.44 -1.04
CA MET A 419 -19.29 -9.20 0.27
C MET A 419 -19.26 -7.71 0.63
N VAL A 420 -18.19 -6.98 0.25
CA VAL A 420 -18.07 -5.53 0.45
C VAL A 420 -19.08 -4.77 -0.40
N GLU A 421 -19.18 -5.08 -1.70
CA GLU A 421 -20.18 -4.48 -2.60
C GLU A 421 -21.60 -4.72 -2.10
N TRP A 422 -21.94 -5.96 -1.71
CA TRP A 422 -23.23 -6.27 -1.08
C TRP A 422 -23.50 -5.45 0.18
N ALA A 423 -22.50 -5.27 1.05
CA ALA A 423 -22.67 -4.51 2.28
C ALA A 423 -22.89 -3.02 1.99
N VAL A 424 -22.11 -2.43 1.07
CA VAL A 424 -22.30 -1.03 0.66
C VAL A 424 -23.67 -0.82 0.00
N ASP A 425 -24.01 -1.63 -1.01
CA ASP A 425 -25.27 -1.55 -1.76
C ASP A 425 -26.49 -1.59 -0.82
N ARG A 426 -26.42 -2.42 0.23
CA ARG A 426 -27.50 -2.49 1.23
C ARG A 426 -27.40 -1.41 2.29
N ALA A 427 -26.21 -0.96 2.67
CA ALA A 427 -26.01 0.08 3.69
C ALA A 427 -26.53 1.43 3.20
N VAL A 428 -26.23 1.84 1.97
CA VAL A 428 -26.63 3.16 1.44
C VAL A 428 -28.15 3.34 1.31
N HIS A 429 -28.88 2.22 1.20
CA HIS A 429 -30.36 2.18 1.22
C HIS A 429 -30.97 1.88 2.60
N GLY A 430 -30.17 1.77 3.67
CA GLY A 430 -30.65 1.46 5.01
C GLY A 430 -31.13 0.01 5.21
N THR A 431 -30.75 -0.91 4.31
CA THR A 431 -31.29 -2.28 4.23
C THR A 431 -30.32 -3.36 4.71
N LEU A 432 -29.12 -2.99 5.18
CA LEU A 432 -28.12 -3.91 5.75
C LEU A 432 -28.52 -4.41 7.16
N THR A 433 -29.66 -5.08 7.23
CA THR A 433 -30.35 -5.56 8.44
C THR A 433 -30.14 -7.06 8.70
N THR A 434 -29.13 -7.67 8.07
CA THR A 434 -28.76 -9.07 8.30
C THR A 434 -28.48 -9.32 9.78
N ASN A 435 -29.14 -10.33 10.34
CA ASN A 435 -29.03 -10.65 11.75
C ASN A 435 -27.74 -11.42 12.04
N ARG A 436 -26.78 -10.77 12.70
CA ARG A 436 -25.65 -11.42 13.38
C ARG A 436 -26.19 -12.16 14.62
N PRO A 437 -25.99 -13.49 14.74
CA PRO A 437 -26.43 -14.23 15.92
C PRO A 437 -25.68 -13.78 17.18
N ALA A 438 -26.19 -14.15 18.34
CA ALA A 438 -25.43 -13.98 19.57
C ALA A 438 -24.10 -14.75 19.48
N ASN A 439 -23.03 -14.14 19.99
CA ASN A 439 -21.66 -14.61 19.87
C ASN A 439 -21.14 -14.78 18.42
N TYR A 440 -21.60 -13.92 17.50
CA TYR A 440 -21.02 -13.81 16.15
C TYR A 440 -19.51 -13.52 16.21
N LEU A 441 -18.74 -14.23 15.38
CA LEU A 441 -17.27 -14.27 15.40
C LEU A 441 -16.65 -14.52 16.79
N LYS A 442 -17.38 -15.19 17.69
CA LYS A 442 -16.95 -15.52 19.07
C LYS A 442 -16.65 -14.31 19.97
N THR A 443 -17.09 -13.11 19.57
CA THR A 443 -16.82 -11.83 20.26
C THR A 443 -17.54 -11.61 21.60
N GLY A 444 -18.27 -12.61 22.11
CA GLY A 444 -19.05 -12.54 23.35
C GLY A 444 -20.30 -11.65 23.27
N GLN A 445 -20.59 -11.02 22.13
CA GLN A 445 -21.67 -10.05 21.98
C GLN A 445 -23.07 -10.68 21.94
N ALA A 446 -24.08 -9.87 22.26
CA ALA A 446 -25.49 -10.20 21.98
C ALA A 446 -25.75 -10.24 20.46
N ALA A 447 -26.91 -10.77 20.05
CA ALA A 447 -27.35 -10.70 18.65
C ALA A 447 -27.60 -9.24 18.23
N TYR A 448 -27.24 -8.88 17.00
CA TYR A 448 -27.43 -7.55 16.45
C TYR A 448 -27.62 -7.60 14.93
N SER A 449 -27.92 -6.47 14.29
CA SER A 449 -27.73 -6.30 12.85
C SER A 449 -26.92 -5.02 12.60
N PRO A 450 -26.12 -4.93 11.51
CA PRO A 450 -25.28 -3.76 11.27
C PRO A 450 -26.05 -2.43 11.30
N GLN A 451 -27.15 -2.33 10.53
CA GLN A 451 -28.04 -1.16 10.55
C GLN A 451 -28.90 -1.02 11.82
N GLY A 452 -29.06 -2.09 12.62
CA GLY A 452 -29.69 -1.99 13.94
C GLY A 452 -28.76 -1.38 14.99
N MET A 453 -27.45 -1.62 14.87
CA MET A 453 -26.40 -1.12 15.75
C MET A 453 -25.87 0.26 15.32
N PHE A 454 -25.88 0.53 14.01
CA PHE A 454 -25.52 1.80 13.38
C PHE A 454 -26.64 2.22 12.41
N PRO A 455 -27.77 2.77 12.93
CA PRO A 455 -28.87 3.25 12.08
C PRO A 455 -28.41 4.33 11.10
N PRO A 456 -29.00 4.42 9.90
CA PRO A 456 -28.47 5.27 8.85
C PRO A 456 -28.89 6.72 9.14
N HIS A 457 -27.92 7.62 9.13
CA HIS A 457 -28.19 9.04 9.29
C HIS A 457 -28.96 9.57 8.05
N ALA A 458 -29.89 10.49 8.26
CA ALA A 458 -30.66 11.07 7.17
C ALA A 458 -29.81 12.07 6.37
N VAL A 459 -29.61 11.81 5.08
CA VAL A 459 -28.94 12.73 4.15
C VAL A 459 -29.76 14.01 4.01
N ARG A 460 -29.18 15.16 4.36
CA ARG A 460 -29.83 16.46 4.22
C ARG A 460 -30.07 16.79 2.75
N GLY A 461 -31.26 17.31 2.45
CA GLY A 461 -31.79 17.47 1.09
C GLY A 461 -32.51 16.21 0.56
N GLY A 462 -32.41 15.08 1.25
CA GLY A 462 -32.98 13.80 0.83
C GLY A 462 -32.10 13.06 -0.19
N GLY A 463 -32.53 11.85 -0.54
CA GLY A 463 -31.75 10.90 -1.34
C GLY A 463 -30.86 9.98 -0.49
N THR A 464 -29.94 9.30 -1.15
CA THR A 464 -28.98 8.35 -0.57
C THR A 464 -27.57 8.67 -1.06
N VAL A 465 -26.56 8.07 -0.42
CA VAL A 465 -25.19 8.06 -0.96
C VAL A 465 -25.13 7.07 -2.13
N PRO A 466 -24.63 7.41 -3.32
CA PRO A 466 -24.39 6.44 -4.37
C PRO A 466 -23.35 5.42 -3.90
N ALA A 467 -23.67 4.12 -3.97
CA ALA A 467 -22.79 3.03 -3.52
C ALA A 467 -21.31 3.19 -3.99
N GLN A 468 -21.10 3.64 -5.23
CA GLN A 468 -19.78 3.87 -5.82
C GLN A 468 -18.90 4.90 -5.09
N VAL A 469 -19.48 5.90 -4.41
CA VAL A 469 -18.71 6.87 -3.60
C VAL A 469 -18.09 6.15 -2.40
N MET A 470 -18.89 5.37 -1.68
CA MET A 470 -18.44 4.62 -0.51
C MET A 470 -17.46 3.51 -0.92
N LEU A 471 -17.72 2.78 -2.01
CA LEU A 471 -16.76 1.80 -2.57
C LEU A 471 -15.42 2.44 -2.95
N GLY A 472 -15.43 3.64 -3.52
CA GLY A 472 -14.21 4.39 -3.82
C GLY A 472 -13.40 4.75 -2.56
N ILE A 473 -14.07 5.11 -1.45
CA ILE A 473 -13.43 5.34 -0.15
C ILE A 473 -12.81 4.05 0.38
N LEU A 474 -13.56 2.95 0.46
CA LEU A 474 -13.06 1.66 0.97
C LEU A 474 -11.89 1.11 0.12
N ALA A 475 -11.91 1.36 -1.19
CA ALA A 475 -10.80 1.05 -2.08
C ALA A 475 -9.55 1.88 -1.73
N GLN A 476 -9.69 3.19 -1.51
CA GLN A 476 -8.59 4.10 -1.21
C GLN A 476 -8.01 3.93 0.20
N GLU A 477 -8.85 3.68 1.22
CA GLU A 477 -8.42 3.60 2.61
C GLU A 477 -7.71 2.28 2.93
N THR A 478 -8.31 1.16 2.53
CA THR A 478 -7.91 -0.17 3.02
C THR A 478 -7.82 -1.23 1.94
N ASN A 479 -7.92 -0.86 0.66
CA ASN A 479 -7.93 -1.82 -0.46
C ASN A 479 -8.98 -2.94 -0.21
N LEU A 480 -10.12 -2.54 0.37
CA LEU A 480 -11.25 -3.38 0.79
C LEU A 480 -10.96 -4.38 1.95
N SER A 481 -9.97 -4.14 2.80
CA SER A 481 -9.61 -5.03 3.92
C SER A 481 -10.25 -4.62 5.26
N GLN A 482 -10.79 -5.58 6.01
CA GLN A 482 -11.30 -5.37 7.39
C GLN A 482 -10.34 -5.89 8.46
N ALA A 483 -9.65 -7.01 8.18
CA ALA A 483 -8.58 -7.53 9.02
C ALA A 483 -7.22 -7.01 8.53
N SER A 484 -6.17 -7.23 9.33
CA SER A 484 -4.79 -6.91 8.96
C SER A 484 -4.38 -7.54 7.64
N TRP A 485 -3.36 -6.96 6.99
CA TRP A 485 -2.90 -7.34 5.64
C TRP A 485 -2.39 -8.78 5.50
N HIS A 486 -2.19 -9.49 6.61
CA HIS A 486 -1.79 -10.89 6.63
C HIS A 486 -2.98 -11.86 6.52
N ALA A 487 -4.22 -11.39 6.73
CA ALA A 487 -5.41 -12.20 6.55
C ALA A 487 -5.89 -12.14 5.09
N VAL A 488 -6.26 -13.30 4.54
CA VAL A 488 -6.87 -13.41 3.21
C VAL A 488 -8.39 -13.54 3.29
N PRO A 489 -9.13 -13.22 2.20
CA PRO A 489 -10.58 -13.39 2.16
C PRO A 489 -11.01 -14.80 2.62
N GLY A 490 -11.92 -14.82 3.58
CA GLY A 490 -12.45 -16.04 4.19
C GLY A 490 -11.91 -16.37 5.58
N ASP A 491 -10.77 -15.80 5.96
CA ASP A 491 -10.14 -16.02 7.26
C ASP A 491 -10.42 -14.88 8.24
N THR A 492 -10.12 -15.13 9.52
CA THR A 492 -10.02 -14.07 10.53
C THR A 492 -8.57 -13.64 10.73
N GLY A 493 -8.34 -12.56 11.45
CA GLY A 493 -7.01 -12.19 11.94
C GLY A 493 -7.06 -11.00 12.88
N ASN A 494 -5.91 -10.37 13.15
CA ASN A 494 -5.86 -9.09 13.87
C ASN A 494 -6.79 -8.06 13.21
N PRO A 495 -7.54 -7.23 13.97
CA PRO A 495 -8.24 -6.08 13.41
C PRO A 495 -7.31 -5.16 12.64
N LEU A 496 -7.73 -4.69 11.46
CA LEU A 496 -7.01 -3.63 10.76
C LEU A 496 -7.11 -2.34 11.59
N VAL A 497 -5.98 -1.72 11.88
CA VAL A 497 -5.88 -0.53 12.74
C VAL A 497 -4.73 0.36 12.27
N ALA A 498 -4.95 1.68 12.23
CA ALA A 498 -4.03 2.64 11.61
C ALA A 498 -2.63 2.70 12.24
N ASP A 499 -2.53 2.97 13.56
CA ASP A 499 -1.30 2.83 14.36
C ASP A 499 -1.69 2.52 15.80
N TYR A 500 -1.89 1.23 16.12
CA TYR A 500 -2.32 0.80 17.45
C TYR A 500 -1.31 1.14 18.56
N TYR A 501 -0.02 1.06 18.26
CA TYR A 501 1.06 1.22 19.24
C TYR A 501 1.54 2.67 19.36
N GLY A 502 1.15 3.55 18.43
CA GLY A 502 1.56 4.97 18.38
C GLY A 502 3.05 5.16 18.11
N ASN A 503 3.70 4.13 17.57
CA ASN A 503 5.14 4.12 17.37
C ASN A 503 5.55 4.86 16.08
N GLY A 504 4.58 5.39 15.31
CA GLY A 504 4.84 6.06 14.04
C GLY A 504 5.50 5.14 13.01
N GLY A 505 5.33 3.83 13.21
CA GLY A 505 6.14 2.74 12.66
C GLY A 505 7.64 2.95 12.83
N ASP A 506 8.10 3.00 14.09
CA ASP A 506 9.46 2.59 14.45
C ASP A 506 9.59 1.05 14.64
N GLY A 507 8.46 0.34 14.64
CA GLY A 507 8.32 -1.12 14.69
C GLY A 507 8.65 -1.78 16.03
N VAL A 508 9.26 -1.07 16.98
CA VAL A 508 9.84 -1.70 18.18
C VAL A 508 9.69 -0.92 19.48
N SER A 509 9.24 0.33 19.43
CA SER A 509 8.72 1.05 20.59
C SER A 509 7.21 0.97 20.65
N ILE A 510 6.68 1.40 21.79
CA ILE A 510 5.25 1.61 22.02
C ILE A 510 5.10 3.01 22.63
N ASN A 511 4.28 3.84 22.00
CA ASN A 511 3.96 5.20 22.40
C ASN A 511 2.46 5.43 22.22
N TYR A 512 1.64 4.67 22.97
CA TYR A 512 0.17 4.73 22.89
C TYR A 512 -0.47 6.14 22.87
N PRO A 513 0.06 7.18 23.56
CA PRO A 513 -0.47 8.55 23.43
C PRO A 513 -0.48 9.09 21.99
N ALA A 514 0.44 8.64 21.13
CA ALA A 514 0.52 9.02 19.71
C ALA A 514 -0.25 8.07 18.77
N ALA A 515 -0.89 7.02 19.30
CA ALA A 515 -1.63 6.02 18.53
C ALA A 515 -2.74 6.63 17.68
N ASP A 516 -2.93 6.06 16.48
CA ASP A 516 -4.07 6.31 15.61
C ASP A 516 -5.00 5.10 15.65
N CYS A 517 -6.23 5.36 16.07
CA CYS A 517 -7.21 4.35 16.42
C CYS A 517 -8.30 4.19 15.34
N GLY A 518 -7.97 4.46 14.08
CA GLY A 518 -8.83 4.14 12.93
C GLY A 518 -8.90 2.64 12.70
N TYR A 519 -10.09 2.04 12.77
CA TYR A 519 -10.29 0.59 12.62
C TYR A 519 -11.04 0.19 11.34
N GLY A 520 -10.66 -0.97 10.81
CA GLY A 520 -11.39 -1.72 9.80
C GLY A 520 -11.50 -1.03 8.44
N ILE A 521 -12.36 -1.56 7.58
CA ILE A 521 -12.40 -1.27 6.15
C ILE A 521 -12.65 0.21 5.79
N GLY A 522 -13.41 0.93 6.63
CA GLY A 522 -13.67 2.37 6.52
C GLY A 522 -12.89 3.25 7.51
N GLN A 523 -11.82 2.73 8.12
CA GLN A 523 -10.89 3.46 9.03
C GLN A 523 -11.61 4.33 10.09
N VAL A 524 -12.64 3.77 10.71
CA VAL A 524 -13.47 4.47 11.70
C VAL A 524 -12.62 4.82 12.92
N THR A 525 -12.37 6.12 13.14
CA THR A 525 -11.40 6.63 14.13
C THR A 525 -12.05 7.31 15.34
N THR A 526 -13.04 8.17 15.10
CA THR A 526 -13.85 8.80 16.17
C THR A 526 -14.59 7.73 16.97
N GLY A 527 -14.66 7.83 18.31
CA GLY A 527 -15.33 6.82 19.13
C GLY A 527 -14.50 5.58 19.48
N MET A 528 -13.27 5.44 18.93
CA MET A 528 -12.47 4.21 19.01
C MET A 528 -11.28 4.28 19.99
N ARG A 529 -11.18 5.35 20.79
CA ARG A 529 -10.22 5.44 21.91
C ARG A 529 -10.82 4.91 23.21
N VAL A 530 -9.97 4.42 24.11
CA VAL A 530 -10.37 4.01 25.47
C VAL A 530 -10.96 5.21 26.21
N GLY A 531 -12.17 5.05 26.75
CA GLY A 531 -12.89 6.09 27.48
C GLY A 531 -13.70 7.06 26.60
N ASP A 532 -13.64 6.95 25.27
CA ASP A 532 -14.57 7.66 24.38
C ASP A 532 -15.99 7.09 24.57
N THR A 533 -16.99 7.95 24.49
CA THR A 533 -18.42 7.62 24.71
C THR A 533 -19.28 7.78 23.46
N THR A 534 -18.70 8.18 22.32
CA THR A 534 -19.38 8.27 21.02
C THR A 534 -19.93 6.91 20.59
N TYR A 535 -19.20 5.82 20.88
CA TYR A 535 -19.64 4.45 20.66
C TYR A 535 -19.63 3.66 21.97
N THR A 536 -20.65 2.81 22.14
CA THR A 536 -20.67 1.80 23.20
C THR A 536 -19.58 0.73 22.98
N ARG A 537 -19.23 -0.01 24.03
CA ARG A 537 -18.24 -1.10 23.92
C ARG A 537 -18.61 -2.14 22.85
N ALA A 538 -19.89 -2.48 22.71
CA ALA A 538 -20.37 -3.41 21.68
C ALA A 538 -20.16 -2.83 20.27
N GLN A 539 -20.50 -1.55 20.07
CA GLN A 539 -20.25 -0.85 18.80
C GLN A 539 -18.75 -0.82 18.46
N GLN A 540 -17.87 -0.51 19.41
CA GLN A 540 -16.42 -0.54 19.19
C GLN A 540 -15.94 -1.93 18.73
N ILE A 541 -16.40 -3.01 19.37
CA ILE A 541 -16.04 -4.37 18.96
C ILE A 541 -16.56 -4.65 17.55
N ALA A 542 -17.84 -4.37 17.27
CA ALA A 542 -18.42 -4.61 15.95
C ALA A 542 -17.71 -3.82 14.82
N ILE A 543 -17.32 -2.56 15.06
CA ILE A 543 -16.52 -1.74 14.13
C ILE A 543 -15.18 -2.42 13.82
N ALA A 544 -14.50 -2.99 14.83
CA ALA A 544 -13.21 -3.64 14.62
C ALA A 544 -13.32 -5.04 14.00
N THR A 545 -14.37 -5.81 14.29
CA THR A 545 -14.44 -7.24 13.91
C THR A 545 -15.36 -7.57 12.73
N ASP A 546 -16.47 -6.83 12.54
CA ASP A 546 -17.49 -7.09 11.50
C ASP A 546 -17.48 -5.98 10.44
N TYR A 547 -16.99 -6.33 9.24
CA TYR A 547 -16.92 -5.42 8.10
C TYR A 547 -18.25 -4.74 7.78
N ALA A 548 -19.39 -5.43 7.96
CA ALA A 548 -20.70 -4.89 7.64
C ALA A 548 -21.12 -3.79 8.64
N ALA A 549 -20.73 -3.95 9.91
CA ALA A 549 -20.92 -2.96 10.96
C ALA A 549 -19.96 -1.77 10.77
N ASN A 550 -18.71 -2.03 10.39
CA ASN A 550 -17.73 -1.00 10.04
C ASN A 550 -18.21 -0.13 8.85
N ILE A 551 -18.69 -0.74 7.77
CA ILE A 551 -19.26 -0.03 6.61
C ILE A 551 -20.46 0.82 7.01
N ALA A 552 -21.36 0.33 7.87
CA ALA A 552 -22.49 1.12 8.35
C ALA A 552 -22.05 2.34 9.19
N ALA A 553 -21.05 2.18 10.06
CA ALA A 553 -20.49 3.28 10.84
C ALA A 553 -19.74 4.31 9.95
N GLY A 554 -18.89 3.84 9.03
CA GLY A 554 -18.15 4.70 8.09
C GLY A 554 -19.06 5.45 7.13
N LEU A 555 -20.17 4.82 6.69
CA LEU A 555 -21.20 5.48 5.89
C LEU A 555 -21.85 6.64 6.65
N ASN A 556 -22.16 6.48 7.93
CA ASN A 556 -22.70 7.56 8.74
C ASN A 556 -21.71 8.74 8.86
N ILE A 557 -20.40 8.48 8.98
CA ILE A 557 -19.38 9.54 8.98
C ILE A 557 -19.41 10.33 7.66
N LEU A 558 -19.52 9.64 6.50
CA LEU A 558 -19.64 10.30 5.20
C LEU A 558 -20.94 11.12 5.08
N ILE A 559 -22.06 10.60 5.56
CA ILE A 559 -23.34 11.31 5.61
C ILE A 559 -23.26 12.54 6.52
N ASP A 560 -22.59 12.42 7.67
CA ASP A 560 -22.36 13.54 8.58
C ASP A 560 -21.48 14.60 7.93
N LYS A 561 -20.49 14.22 7.10
CA LYS A 561 -19.68 15.19 6.34
C LYS A 561 -20.45 15.90 5.23
N TRP A 562 -21.43 15.24 4.61
CA TRP A 562 -22.40 15.92 3.75
C TRP A 562 -23.32 16.85 4.55
N ASN A 563 -23.78 16.42 5.72
CA ASN A 563 -24.69 17.18 6.56
C ASN A 563 -24.02 18.41 7.20
N GLU A 564 -22.75 18.34 7.59
CA GLU A 564 -21.92 19.47 8.03
C GLU A 564 -21.88 20.59 6.97
N LEU A 565 -21.65 20.22 5.70
CA LEU A 565 -21.65 21.15 4.57
C LEU A 565 -23.06 21.67 4.23
N TYR A 566 -24.11 20.88 4.52
CA TYR A 566 -25.50 21.23 4.25
C TYR A 566 -26.07 22.21 5.27
N ASP A 567 -25.88 21.92 6.56
CA ASP A 567 -26.52 22.61 7.68
C ASP A 567 -25.75 23.88 8.12
N GLU A 568 -24.61 24.20 7.49
CA GLU A 568 -23.80 25.41 7.75
C GLU A 568 -24.66 26.71 7.77
N PRO A 569 -24.82 27.36 8.93
CA PRO A 569 -25.65 28.55 9.08
C PRO A 569 -25.21 29.75 8.22
N ALA A 570 -23.93 29.85 7.87
CA ALA A 570 -23.41 30.91 7.01
C ALA A 570 -23.63 30.67 5.50
N GLY A 571 -24.14 29.49 5.13
CA GLY A 571 -24.53 29.13 3.77
C GLY A 571 -24.00 27.77 3.35
N ARG A 572 -24.91 26.89 2.91
CA ARG A 572 -24.60 25.56 2.39
C ARG A 572 -23.53 25.60 1.28
N SER A 573 -22.52 24.75 1.40
CA SER A 573 -21.57 24.48 0.33
C SER A 573 -21.96 23.24 -0.48
N TYR A 574 -21.93 23.32 -1.81
CA TYR A 574 -22.28 22.19 -2.70
C TYR A 574 -21.68 22.33 -4.11
N VAL A 575 -21.74 21.27 -4.90
CA VAL A 575 -21.39 21.32 -6.33
C VAL A 575 -22.55 20.93 -7.23
N ASN A 576 -22.50 21.41 -8.47
CA ASN A 576 -23.51 21.25 -9.52
C ASN A 576 -24.91 21.64 -9.04
N ASP A 577 -25.85 20.70 -8.96
CA ASP A 577 -27.21 20.92 -8.44
C ASP A 577 -27.36 20.58 -6.94
N GLY A 578 -26.30 20.08 -6.29
CA GLY A 578 -26.31 19.71 -4.88
C GLY A 578 -27.24 18.55 -4.52
N SER A 579 -27.69 17.75 -5.50
CA SER A 579 -28.47 16.53 -5.26
C SER A 579 -27.58 15.38 -4.79
N ALA A 580 -27.99 14.63 -3.77
CA ALA A 580 -27.25 13.48 -3.25
C ALA A 580 -27.15 12.32 -4.27
N GLY A 581 -28.06 12.24 -5.25
CA GLY A 581 -28.17 11.11 -6.18
C GLY A 581 -27.07 11.00 -7.26
N TYR A 582 -26.11 11.92 -7.31
CA TYR A 582 -25.04 11.95 -8.30
C TYR A 582 -23.66 11.81 -7.65
N VAL A 583 -22.80 10.95 -8.22
CA VAL A 583 -21.46 10.63 -7.68
C VAL A 583 -20.60 11.90 -7.56
N GLU A 584 -20.61 12.74 -8.59
CA GLU A 584 -19.87 14.01 -8.66
C GLU A 584 -20.19 14.96 -7.51
N ASN A 585 -21.43 14.93 -6.99
CA ASN A 585 -21.88 15.88 -5.98
C ASN A 585 -21.28 15.62 -4.59
N TRP A 586 -20.76 14.41 -4.35
CA TRP A 586 -20.11 14.03 -3.10
C TRP A 586 -18.67 14.54 -2.98
N PHE A 587 -18.10 15.19 -4.01
CA PHE A 587 -16.70 15.65 -4.03
C PHE A 587 -16.29 16.45 -2.78
N LEU A 588 -17.17 17.35 -2.29
CA LEU A 588 -16.90 18.14 -1.09
C LEU A 588 -17.08 17.34 0.21
N ALA A 589 -18.05 16.43 0.28
CA ALA A 589 -18.23 15.57 1.47
C ALA A 589 -17.02 14.63 1.63
N VAL A 590 -16.48 14.12 0.52
CA VAL A 590 -15.26 13.32 0.46
C VAL A 590 -14.00 14.14 0.83
N TRP A 591 -13.93 15.40 0.40
CA TRP A 591 -12.88 16.34 0.84
C TRP A 591 -12.94 16.55 2.36
N THR A 592 -14.12 16.83 2.91
CA THR A 592 -14.37 16.96 4.34
C THR A 592 -14.09 15.68 5.13
N TYR A 593 -14.37 14.50 4.54
CA TYR A 593 -14.08 13.20 5.16
C TYR A 593 -12.58 13.04 5.45
N ASN A 594 -11.73 13.55 4.56
CA ASN A 594 -10.27 13.42 4.68
C ASN A 594 -9.59 14.51 5.51
N SER A 595 -9.92 15.79 5.26
CA SER A 595 -9.24 16.93 5.91
C SER A 595 -10.09 17.65 6.97
N GLY A 596 -11.31 17.19 7.23
CA GLY A 596 -12.28 17.93 8.03
C GLY A 596 -12.88 19.14 7.32
N TYR A 597 -13.79 19.81 8.04
CA TYR A 597 -14.45 21.05 7.65
C TYR A 597 -14.34 22.04 8.81
N HIS A 598 -13.99 23.29 8.51
CA HIS A 598 -13.87 24.36 9.50
C HIS A 598 -15.17 25.18 9.46
N PRO A 599 -16.06 25.07 10.46
CA PRO A 599 -17.36 25.73 10.45
C PRO A 599 -17.25 27.24 10.68
N ASN A 600 -18.23 28.02 10.21
CA ASN A 600 -18.23 29.48 10.41
C ASN A 600 -18.25 29.90 11.89
N SER A 601 -18.72 29.03 12.80
CA SER A 601 -18.63 29.26 14.25
C SER A 601 -17.19 29.41 14.77
N GLU A 602 -16.21 28.81 14.09
CA GLU A 602 -14.79 28.89 14.42
C GLU A 602 -14.06 30.00 13.65
N ALA A 603 -14.72 30.63 12.67
CA ALA A 603 -14.14 31.73 11.89
C ALA A 603 -13.51 32.85 12.74
N PRO A 604 -14.05 33.26 13.91
CA PRO A 604 -13.40 34.26 14.77
C PRO A 604 -12.02 33.84 15.30
N ALA A 605 -11.77 32.54 15.49
CA ALA A 605 -10.44 32.01 15.84
C ALA A 605 -9.53 31.90 14.61
N ASN A 606 -10.12 31.67 13.44
CA ASN A 606 -9.43 31.46 12.16
C ASN A 606 -9.38 32.72 11.29
N ALA A 607 -9.19 33.90 11.89
CA ALA A 607 -9.06 35.21 11.19
C ALA A 607 -10.21 35.59 10.24
N GLY A 608 -11.43 35.07 10.48
CA GLY A 608 -12.62 35.27 9.65
C GLY A 608 -12.86 34.18 8.61
N TYR A 609 -12.03 33.13 8.58
CA TYR A 609 -12.06 32.10 7.55
C TYR A 609 -12.71 30.79 8.01
N TRP A 610 -13.39 30.14 7.08
CA TRP A 610 -14.13 28.88 7.26
C TRP A 610 -14.36 28.22 5.90
N GLY A 611 -14.56 26.91 5.88
CA GLY A 611 -14.69 26.11 4.66
C GLY A 611 -13.96 24.76 4.73
N VAL A 612 -13.78 24.12 3.58
CA VAL A 612 -12.97 22.90 3.42
C VAL A 612 -11.49 23.24 3.21
N GLY A 613 -10.59 22.53 3.90
CA GLY A 613 -9.15 22.84 3.98
C GLY A 613 -8.40 22.84 2.65
N TYR A 614 -7.37 23.68 2.48
CA TYR A 614 -6.76 23.91 1.14
C TYR A 614 -5.96 22.71 0.58
N LEU A 615 -5.52 21.77 1.43
CA LEU A 615 -4.72 20.62 0.98
C LEU A 615 -5.41 19.80 -0.11
N ASN A 616 -6.74 19.60 -0.02
CA ASN A 616 -7.47 18.76 -0.96
C ASN A 616 -7.99 19.50 -2.21
N ASN A 617 -7.68 20.79 -2.35
CA ASN A 617 -8.09 21.59 -3.49
C ASN A 617 -7.32 21.17 -4.76
N PRO A 618 -7.98 20.82 -5.88
CA PRO A 618 -7.32 20.58 -7.17
C PRO A 618 -6.46 21.76 -7.67
N ALA A 619 -6.70 22.97 -7.18
CA ALA A 619 -5.89 24.16 -7.43
C ALA A 619 -4.53 24.18 -6.71
N ASN A 620 -4.32 23.28 -5.77
CA ASN A 620 -3.14 23.23 -4.92
C ASN A 620 -1.87 22.82 -5.73
N PRO A 621 -0.79 23.62 -5.72
CA PRO A 621 0.48 23.31 -6.41
C PRO A 621 1.33 22.19 -5.79
N ALA A 622 0.91 21.57 -4.67
CA ALA A 622 1.46 20.30 -4.20
C ALA A 622 1.14 19.13 -5.15
N TYR A 623 0.16 19.29 -6.05
CA TYR A 623 -0.17 18.34 -7.10
C TYR A 623 0.26 18.88 -8.48
N PRO A 624 0.82 18.05 -9.39
CA PRO A 624 1.27 18.52 -10.69
C PRO A 624 0.08 18.97 -11.54
N SER A 625 0.13 20.18 -12.11
CA SER A 625 -1.01 20.78 -12.81
C SER A 625 -1.30 20.20 -14.19
N ASN A 626 -0.42 19.33 -14.69
CA ASN A 626 -0.51 18.57 -15.94
C ASN A 626 -0.98 17.11 -15.74
N ARG A 627 -1.44 16.72 -14.55
CA ARG A 627 -1.97 15.38 -14.26
C ARG A 627 -3.31 15.13 -14.95
N ASP A 628 -3.47 13.96 -15.57
CA ASP A 628 -4.76 13.43 -15.98
C ASP A 628 -5.61 13.02 -14.76
N PRO A 629 -6.93 12.78 -14.89
CA PRO A 629 -7.75 12.25 -13.79
C PRO A 629 -7.25 10.86 -13.33
N PHE A 630 -7.17 10.65 -12.01
CA PHE A 630 -6.60 9.45 -11.38
C PHE A 630 -7.20 8.15 -11.95
N LEU A 631 -6.33 7.20 -12.30
CA LEU A 631 -6.63 5.86 -12.85
C LEU A 631 -7.31 5.85 -14.23
N ARG A 632 -7.76 6.99 -14.75
CA ARG A 632 -8.52 7.07 -16.01
C ARG A 632 -7.74 6.52 -17.21
N ASN A 633 -6.42 6.67 -17.18
CA ASN A 633 -5.49 6.23 -18.23
C ASN A 633 -4.71 4.95 -17.86
N SER A 634 -4.40 4.73 -16.57
CA SER A 634 -3.65 3.55 -16.12
C SER A 634 -3.75 3.31 -14.62
N TYR A 635 -3.77 2.04 -14.20
CA TYR A 635 -3.55 1.68 -12.79
C TYR A 635 -2.14 2.04 -12.28
N ALA A 636 -1.19 2.38 -13.16
CA ALA A 636 0.13 2.86 -12.77
C ALA A 636 0.09 4.13 -11.90
N ASP A 637 -0.98 4.94 -11.98
CA ASP A 637 -1.20 6.11 -11.14
C ASP A 637 -1.23 5.75 -9.64
N ALA A 638 -1.67 4.54 -9.29
CA ALA A 638 -1.68 4.03 -7.92
C ALA A 638 -0.27 3.80 -7.32
N ALA A 639 0.78 3.80 -8.15
CA ALA A 639 2.16 3.78 -7.65
C ALA A 639 2.64 5.15 -7.12
N THR A 640 1.97 6.24 -7.51
CA THR A 640 2.28 7.62 -7.06
C THR A 640 1.01 8.40 -6.68
N PRO A 641 0.21 7.90 -5.70
CA PRO A 641 -1.11 8.45 -5.39
C PRO A 641 -1.05 9.88 -4.83
N SER A 642 0.11 10.32 -4.30
CA SER A 642 0.32 11.68 -3.82
C SER A 642 0.31 12.76 -4.91
N HIS A 643 0.25 12.38 -6.19
CA HIS A 643 0.07 13.33 -7.30
C HIS A 643 -1.37 13.83 -7.43
N TRP A 644 -2.35 13.24 -6.73
CA TRP A 644 -3.76 13.64 -6.74
C TRP A 644 -4.27 13.96 -5.34
N SER A 645 -5.22 14.88 -5.24
CA SER A 645 -5.90 15.13 -3.96
C SER A 645 -6.80 13.96 -3.59
N TYR A 646 -7.12 13.82 -2.30
CA TYR A 646 -7.96 12.73 -1.82
C TYR A 646 -9.30 12.59 -2.59
N PRO A 647 -10.11 13.66 -2.79
CA PRO A 647 -11.35 13.54 -3.56
C PRO A 647 -11.12 13.23 -5.05
N GLU A 648 -10.00 13.64 -5.66
CA GLU A 648 -9.65 13.19 -7.02
C GLU A 648 -9.41 11.67 -7.07
N ARG A 649 -8.77 11.10 -6.03
CA ARG A 649 -8.55 9.66 -5.94
C ARG A 649 -9.83 8.86 -5.75
N ILE A 650 -10.75 9.33 -4.90
CA ILE A 650 -12.05 8.67 -4.70
C ILE A 650 -12.88 8.66 -5.99
N MET A 651 -12.89 9.77 -6.75
CA MET A 651 -13.55 9.80 -8.06
C MET A 651 -12.89 8.84 -9.06
N GLY A 652 -11.57 8.70 -9.02
CA GLY A 652 -10.84 7.70 -9.82
C GLY A 652 -11.24 6.26 -9.48
N TRP A 653 -11.33 5.89 -8.19
CA TRP A 653 -11.77 4.55 -7.77
C TRP A 653 -13.27 4.29 -7.98
N ALA A 654 -14.12 5.33 -7.92
CA ALA A 654 -15.52 5.21 -8.28
C ALA A 654 -15.69 4.96 -9.79
N GLU A 655 -14.89 5.61 -10.64
CA GLU A 655 -14.88 5.39 -12.09
C GLU A 655 -14.26 4.04 -12.48
N THR A 656 -13.14 3.69 -11.85
CA THR A 656 -12.24 2.59 -12.24
C THR A 656 -12.03 1.67 -11.03
N PRO A 657 -12.86 0.62 -10.86
CA PRO A 657 -12.79 -0.28 -9.72
C PRO A 657 -11.43 -0.96 -9.55
N GLN A 658 -11.07 -1.30 -8.30
CA GLN A 658 -9.91 -2.17 -8.02
C GLN A 658 -10.03 -3.52 -8.73
N LEU A 659 -8.88 -4.11 -9.09
CA LEU A 659 -8.84 -5.47 -9.62
C LEU A 659 -8.61 -6.47 -8.47
N LYS A 660 -9.49 -7.48 -8.37
CA LYS A 660 -9.48 -8.52 -7.33
C LYS A 660 -9.93 -9.88 -7.92
N GLY A 661 -9.62 -10.98 -7.22
CA GLY A 661 -9.98 -12.36 -7.63
C GLY A 661 -9.11 -12.94 -8.76
N THR A 662 -8.90 -14.26 -8.77
CA THR A 662 -8.04 -14.97 -9.74
C THR A 662 -8.91 -15.69 -10.78
N PRO A 663 -8.90 -15.32 -12.08
CA PRO A 663 -8.20 -14.21 -12.72
C PRO A 663 -8.82 -12.84 -12.41
N ALA A 664 -8.05 -11.76 -12.63
CA ALA A 664 -8.44 -10.38 -12.37
C ALA A 664 -9.87 -10.05 -12.79
N THR A 665 -10.68 -9.55 -11.85
CA THR A 665 -11.99 -8.96 -12.12
C THR A 665 -12.16 -7.65 -11.37
N ASN A 666 -13.07 -6.79 -11.84
CA ASN A 666 -13.44 -5.60 -11.08
C ASN A 666 -14.04 -6.02 -9.72
N ALA A 667 -13.52 -5.42 -8.65
CA ALA A 667 -13.92 -5.69 -7.27
C ALA A 667 -15.38 -5.30 -6.97
N TYR A 668 -15.94 -4.37 -7.75
CA TYR A 668 -17.29 -3.84 -7.65
C TYR A 668 -17.73 -3.19 -8.98
N ALA A 669 -19.02 -2.90 -9.13
CA ALA A 669 -19.58 -2.26 -10.32
C ALA A 669 -19.25 -0.76 -10.42
N THR A 670 -18.85 -0.32 -11.61
CA THR A 670 -18.80 1.11 -11.99
C THR A 670 -20.20 1.75 -11.84
N PRO A 671 -20.32 3.09 -11.76
CA PRO A 671 -21.63 3.74 -11.73
C PRO A 671 -22.32 3.65 -13.10
N ALA A 672 -23.58 4.09 -13.15
CA ALA A 672 -24.26 4.41 -14.39
C ALA A 672 -23.77 5.78 -14.90
N PHE A 673 -22.80 5.77 -15.81
CA PHE A 673 -22.23 7.00 -16.36
C PHE A 673 -23.23 7.83 -17.17
N GLY A 674 -23.13 9.16 -17.06
CA GLY A 674 -23.90 10.09 -17.86
C GLY A 674 -23.53 10.11 -19.35
N SER A 675 -24.39 10.72 -20.17
CA SER A 675 -24.13 11.04 -21.57
C SER A 675 -23.31 12.32 -21.70
N ALA A 676 -21.99 12.19 -21.56
CA ALA A 676 -21.02 13.28 -21.68
C ALA A 676 -20.57 13.52 -23.14
N THR A 677 -20.47 14.80 -23.54
CA THR A 677 -19.91 15.28 -24.82
C THR A 677 -18.37 15.23 -24.82
N THR A 678 -17.70 15.48 -25.95
CA THR A 678 -16.24 15.32 -26.09
C THR A 678 -15.44 16.58 -25.75
N ASP A 679 -15.16 16.83 -24.47
CA ASP A 679 -14.16 17.83 -24.06
C ASP A 679 -13.27 17.34 -22.90
N MET A 680 -12.45 18.22 -22.31
CA MET A 680 -11.45 17.83 -21.29
C MET A 680 -12.08 17.35 -19.98
N ILE A 681 -13.32 17.75 -19.70
CA ILE A 681 -14.05 17.51 -18.44
C ILE A 681 -15.07 16.39 -18.66
N HIS A 682 -15.68 16.39 -19.85
CA HIS A 682 -16.71 15.46 -20.27
C HIS A 682 -16.12 14.37 -21.18
N THR A 683 -16.23 13.10 -20.78
CA THR A 683 -15.85 11.96 -21.63
C THR A 683 -16.93 10.89 -21.52
N ALA A 684 -17.38 10.35 -22.66
CA ALA A 684 -18.43 9.34 -22.66
C ALA A 684 -18.00 8.06 -21.90
N GLY A 685 -18.84 7.58 -20.99
CA GLY A 685 -18.52 6.41 -20.16
C GLY A 685 -17.53 6.69 -19.02
N LYS A 686 -17.48 7.93 -18.53
CA LYS A 686 -16.56 8.41 -17.47
C LYS A 686 -17.30 9.36 -16.51
N ILE A 687 -16.76 9.54 -15.31
CA ILE A 687 -17.26 10.53 -14.33
C ILE A 687 -16.87 11.94 -14.80
N THR A 688 -17.74 12.92 -14.66
CA THR A 688 -17.35 14.32 -14.92
C THR A 688 -16.54 14.83 -13.72
N VAL A 689 -15.28 15.23 -13.91
CA VAL A 689 -14.40 15.66 -12.80
C VAL A 689 -14.19 17.18 -12.80
N PRO A 690 -14.06 17.83 -11.63
CA PRO A 690 -13.78 19.26 -11.55
C PRO A 690 -12.42 19.60 -12.17
N THR A 691 -12.31 20.80 -12.73
CA THR A 691 -10.99 21.30 -13.17
C THR A 691 -10.17 21.76 -11.98
N ARG A 692 -8.85 21.84 -12.17
CA ARG A 692 -7.92 22.51 -11.26
C ARG A 692 -8.24 24.00 -10.96
N ALA A 693 -9.23 24.61 -11.62
CA ALA A 693 -9.68 25.99 -11.41
C ALA A 693 -11.07 26.07 -10.74
N THR A 694 -11.80 24.96 -10.61
CA THR A 694 -13.23 24.93 -10.23
C THR A 694 -13.49 25.41 -8.80
N PHE A 695 -12.54 25.20 -7.87
CA PHE A 695 -12.63 25.62 -6.46
C PHE A 695 -11.65 26.75 -6.14
N CYS A 696 -11.51 27.70 -7.05
CA CYS A 696 -10.52 28.76 -6.95
C CYS A 696 -11.04 30.10 -7.45
N ASP A 697 -11.55 30.89 -6.51
CA ASP A 697 -12.19 32.16 -6.73
C ASP A 697 -11.89 33.15 -5.58
N ALA A 698 -12.41 34.39 -5.70
CA ALA A 698 -12.16 35.43 -4.71
C ALA A 698 -12.70 35.12 -3.29
N GLY A 699 -13.67 34.22 -3.15
CA GLY A 699 -14.26 33.81 -1.88
C GLY A 699 -13.32 32.99 -0.99
N ASN A 700 -12.35 32.30 -1.60
CA ASN A 700 -11.24 31.63 -0.91
C ASN A 700 -9.88 32.25 -1.28
N HIS A 701 -9.85 33.56 -1.50
CA HIS A 701 -8.63 34.33 -1.83
C HIS A 701 -7.80 33.73 -2.98
N CYS A 702 -8.44 32.95 -3.85
CA CYS A 702 -7.78 32.10 -4.82
C CYS A 702 -7.87 32.69 -6.22
N ASN A 703 -6.79 32.61 -6.99
CA ASN A 703 -6.76 33.08 -8.37
C ASN A 703 -6.27 32.00 -9.33
N SER A 704 -7.19 31.41 -10.08
CA SER A 704 -6.90 30.32 -11.02
C SER A 704 -6.06 30.74 -12.23
N THR A 705 -5.90 32.06 -12.46
CA THR A 705 -5.07 32.62 -13.54
C THR A 705 -3.62 32.89 -13.12
N THR A 706 -3.30 32.85 -11.83
CA THR A 706 -1.93 33.02 -11.33
C THR A 706 -1.20 31.69 -11.16
N ALA A 707 0.13 31.76 -11.21
CA ALA A 707 1.00 30.59 -11.10
C ALA A 707 0.92 29.87 -9.75
N ASP A 708 0.63 30.63 -8.70
CA ASP A 708 0.24 30.16 -7.38
C ASP A 708 -1.20 30.64 -7.17
N PRO A 709 -2.16 29.72 -7.04
CA PRO A 709 -3.53 30.12 -6.83
C PRO A 709 -3.81 30.61 -5.41
N CYS A 710 -3.01 30.23 -4.40
CA CYS A 710 -3.23 30.54 -2.98
C CYS A 710 -1.90 30.97 -2.30
N PRO A 711 -1.52 32.26 -2.40
CA PRO A 711 -0.24 32.72 -1.88
C PRO A 711 -0.14 32.69 -0.34
N SER A 712 -1.26 32.75 0.38
CA SER A 712 -1.27 32.77 1.85
C SER A 712 -1.24 31.39 2.50
N TRP A 713 -1.57 30.33 1.75
CA TRP A 713 -1.60 28.92 2.17
C TRP A 713 -2.09 28.73 3.61
N ASN A 714 -3.24 29.30 3.95
CA ASN A 714 -3.79 29.29 5.29
C ASN A 714 -5.32 29.26 5.23
N GLY A 715 -5.97 29.54 6.35
CA GLY A 715 -7.44 29.65 6.43
C GLY A 715 -8.08 30.46 5.32
N ALA A 716 -7.41 31.50 4.80
CA ALA A 716 -7.93 32.34 3.72
C ALA A 716 -8.28 31.55 2.45
N CYS A 717 -7.63 30.41 2.23
CA CYS A 717 -7.83 29.56 1.06
C CYS A 717 -8.77 28.38 1.26
N TRP A 718 -9.32 28.22 2.47
CA TRP A 718 -10.39 27.26 2.71
C TRP A 718 -11.59 27.59 1.83
N TRP A 719 -12.05 26.62 1.04
CA TRP A 719 -13.08 26.85 0.04
C TRP A 719 -14.48 26.65 0.60
N ARG A 720 -15.43 27.46 0.13
CA ARG A 720 -16.86 27.42 0.49
C ARG A 720 -17.71 28.00 -0.62
N GLY A 721 -19.00 27.67 -0.61
CA GLY A 721 -19.98 28.19 -1.58
C GLY A 721 -20.37 27.16 -2.62
N THR A 722 -20.54 27.59 -3.86
CA THR A 722 -21.10 26.74 -4.93
C THR A 722 -20.18 26.70 -6.15
N ALA A 723 -20.00 25.51 -6.73
CA ALA A 723 -19.21 25.33 -7.95
C ALA A 723 -19.92 24.38 -8.93
N THR A 724 -19.92 24.72 -10.22
CA THR A 724 -20.56 23.90 -11.26
C THR A 724 -19.53 23.47 -12.29
N PHE A 725 -19.42 22.15 -12.50
CA PHE A 725 -18.57 21.54 -13.52
C PHE A 725 -19.31 20.46 -14.34
N ALA A 726 -20.55 20.14 -13.96
CA ALA A 726 -21.44 19.23 -14.69
C ALA A 726 -22.89 19.70 -14.60
N ASN A 727 -23.67 19.50 -15.67
CA ASN A 727 -25.12 19.67 -15.67
C ASN A 727 -25.80 18.30 -15.45
N CYS A 728 -26.00 17.92 -14.19
CA CYS A 728 -26.59 16.64 -13.84
C CYS A 728 -28.02 16.48 -14.40
N SER A 729 -28.81 17.57 -14.44
CA SER A 729 -30.16 17.56 -15.05
C SER A 729 -30.17 17.27 -16.56
N ALA A 730 -29.03 17.49 -17.24
CA ALA A 730 -28.81 17.12 -18.65
C ALA A 730 -28.07 15.77 -18.81
N ASN A 731 -28.14 14.90 -17.79
CA ASN A 731 -27.53 13.57 -17.78
C ASN A 731 -25.99 13.59 -17.97
N GLN A 732 -25.29 14.62 -17.46
CA GLN A 732 -23.81 14.67 -17.51
C GLN A 732 -23.13 14.06 -16.27
N CYS A 733 -23.87 13.82 -15.19
CA CYS A 733 -23.35 13.25 -13.95
C CYS A 733 -23.63 11.74 -13.89
N ALA A 734 -22.78 10.99 -13.20
CA ALA A 734 -22.95 9.57 -12.98
C ALA A 734 -23.93 9.31 -11.82
N THR A 735 -24.81 8.33 -11.97
CA THR A 735 -25.74 7.87 -10.93
C THR A 735 -25.33 6.50 -10.40
N GLU A 736 -25.91 6.14 -9.24
CA GLU A 736 -25.72 4.83 -8.64
C GLU A 736 -26.06 3.67 -9.61
N ARG A 737 -25.30 2.57 -9.49
CA ARG A 737 -25.68 1.27 -10.05
C ARG A 737 -25.37 0.17 -9.04
N LEU A 738 -26.40 -0.38 -8.41
CA LEU A 738 -26.27 -1.50 -7.49
C LEU A 738 -26.05 -2.82 -8.24
N SER A 739 -25.23 -3.70 -7.66
CA SER A 739 -25.13 -5.12 -8.03
C SER A 739 -26.09 -5.98 -7.20
N TYR A 740 -26.39 -5.54 -5.97
CA TYR A 740 -27.23 -6.24 -5.00
C TYR A 740 -28.51 -5.46 -4.70
N SER A 741 -29.64 -6.17 -4.67
CA SER A 741 -30.92 -5.58 -4.25
C SER A 741 -31.06 -5.56 -2.72
N ALA A 742 -31.95 -4.71 -2.20
CA ALA A 742 -32.23 -4.57 -0.76
C ALA A 742 -32.48 -5.89 0.00
N GLY A 743 -33.07 -6.89 -0.68
CA GLY A 743 -33.36 -8.22 -0.14
C GLY A 743 -32.33 -9.29 -0.46
N ALA A 744 -31.19 -8.94 -1.09
CA ALA A 744 -30.14 -9.90 -1.41
C ALA A 744 -29.52 -10.50 -0.14
N ALA A 745 -29.38 -11.82 -0.11
CA ALA A 745 -28.64 -12.52 0.93
C ALA A 745 -27.16 -12.12 0.88
N GLU A 746 -26.50 -12.20 2.04
CA GLU A 746 -25.04 -12.03 2.14
C GLU A 746 -24.34 -13.07 1.25
N PRO A 747 -23.39 -12.67 0.39
CA PRO A 747 -22.60 -13.62 -0.39
C PRO A 747 -21.91 -14.62 0.52
N GLY A 748 -21.84 -15.87 0.08
CA GLY A 748 -21.17 -16.92 0.83
C GLY A 748 -19.67 -16.61 0.96
N VAL A 749 -19.11 -16.95 2.12
CA VAL A 749 -17.67 -16.78 2.41
C VAL A 749 -16.84 -17.50 1.35
N LYS A 750 -16.05 -16.74 0.59
CA LYS A 750 -15.06 -17.28 -0.36
C LYS A 750 -13.72 -17.33 0.33
N ARG A 751 -13.30 -18.54 0.72
CA ARG A 751 -11.97 -18.79 1.26
C ARG A 751 -10.94 -18.87 0.14
N VAL A 752 -9.73 -18.38 0.41
CA VAL A 752 -8.56 -18.64 -0.43
C VAL A 752 -8.02 -20.05 -0.16
N TYR A 753 -7.97 -20.45 1.12
CA TYR A 753 -7.58 -21.78 1.56
C TYR A 753 -8.78 -22.54 2.11
N ASP A 754 -9.05 -23.73 1.56
CA ASP A 754 -10.09 -24.61 2.09
C ASP A 754 -9.68 -25.09 3.49
N ARG A 755 -10.54 -24.81 4.48
CA ARG A 755 -10.30 -25.16 5.88
C ARG A 755 -10.51 -26.66 6.09
N ASP A 756 -9.46 -27.38 6.48
CA ASP A 756 -9.63 -28.75 6.94
C ASP A 756 -10.26 -28.79 8.34
N CYS A 757 -11.30 -29.62 8.49
CA CYS A 757 -11.94 -29.94 9.77
C CYS A 757 -11.87 -31.44 10.08
N SER A 758 -10.94 -32.16 9.45
CA SER A 758 -10.62 -33.53 9.83
C SER A 758 -10.03 -33.53 11.25
N THR A 759 -10.53 -34.42 12.09
CA THR A 759 -9.92 -34.63 13.41
C THR A 759 -8.69 -35.50 13.24
N PHE A 760 -7.57 -35.08 13.82
CA PHE A 760 -6.36 -35.88 13.93
C PHE A 760 -6.68 -37.31 14.38
N ASN A 761 -6.37 -38.27 13.51
CA ASN A 761 -6.74 -39.67 13.70
C ASN A 761 -5.48 -40.49 14.00
N PRO A 762 -5.14 -40.77 15.28
CA PRO A 762 -3.90 -41.45 15.64
C PRO A 762 -3.79 -42.88 15.07
N LEU A 763 -4.89 -43.48 14.58
CA LEU A 763 -4.87 -44.79 13.91
C LEU A 763 -4.17 -44.76 12.54
N LYS A 764 -3.91 -43.57 11.98
CA LYS A 764 -3.08 -43.42 10.76
C LYS A 764 -1.59 -43.60 11.05
N ASP A 765 -1.16 -43.40 12.29
CA ASP A 765 0.22 -43.63 12.69
C ASP A 765 0.48 -45.15 12.79
N PRO A 766 1.39 -45.73 11.96
CA PRO A 766 1.69 -47.16 11.96
C PRO A 766 2.25 -47.68 13.30
N TYR A 767 2.74 -46.82 14.18
CA TYR A 767 3.33 -47.19 15.47
C TYR A 767 2.41 -46.95 16.68
N HIS A 768 1.21 -46.39 16.46
CA HIS A 768 0.26 -46.06 17.52
C HIS A 768 -0.09 -47.27 18.40
N GLN A 769 0.00 -47.08 19.71
CA GLN A 769 -0.38 -48.06 20.73
C GLN A 769 -1.91 -48.12 20.86
N PRO A 770 -2.56 -49.25 20.55
CA PRO A 770 -4.01 -49.38 20.66
C PRO A 770 -4.51 -49.12 22.09
N GLY A 771 -5.46 -48.19 22.22
CA GLY A 771 -6.01 -47.77 23.52
C GLY A 771 -5.10 -46.84 24.33
N GLY A 772 -3.99 -46.36 23.77
CA GLY A 772 -3.16 -45.33 24.38
C GLY A 772 -3.83 -43.95 24.37
N ASN A 773 -3.50 -43.12 25.38
CA ASN A 773 -3.98 -41.75 25.47
C ASN A 773 -3.20 -40.83 24.51
N THR A 774 -3.78 -40.55 23.34
CA THR A 774 -3.29 -39.48 22.44
C THR A 774 -3.69 -38.12 23.01
N ALA A 775 -2.76 -37.18 23.07
CA ALA A 775 -3.01 -35.81 23.52
C ALA A 775 -2.78 -34.83 22.36
N VAL A 776 -3.78 -34.02 22.00
CA VAL A 776 -3.63 -32.91 21.06
C VAL A 776 -3.66 -31.58 21.81
N VAL A 777 -2.59 -30.80 21.67
CA VAL A 777 -2.40 -29.48 22.30
C VAL A 777 -2.59 -28.40 21.23
N TYR A 778 -3.62 -27.60 21.40
CA TYR A 778 -3.92 -26.45 20.53
C TYR A 778 -3.17 -25.20 20.98
N ASP A 779 -2.99 -24.29 20.03
CA ASP A 779 -2.37 -22.97 20.16
C ASP A 779 -3.25 -21.94 20.90
N LEU A 780 -4.55 -22.23 21.06
CA LEU A 780 -5.42 -21.56 22.04
C LEU A 780 -5.86 -22.53 23.14
N ASN A 781 -5.69 -22.12 24.40
CA ASN A 781 -6.14 -22.90 25.55
C ASN A 781 -7.68 -22.85 25.74
N ASP A 782 -8.33 -21.77 25.29
CA ASP A 782 -9.78 -21.61 25.26
C ASP A 782 -10.28 -21.78 23.83
N THR A 783 -10.72 -23.00 23.49
CA THR A 783 -11.17 -23.33 22.14
C THR A 783 -12.53 -22.75 21.76
N SER A 784 -13.18 -21.99 22.66
CA SER A 784 -14.35 -21.21 22.30
C SER A 784 -14.02 -19.98 21.43
N GLN A 785 -12.75 -19.56 21.38
CA GLN A 785 -12.26 -18.35 20.72
C GLN A 785 -11.97 -18.51 19.21
N TYR A 786 -12.09 -19.72 18.64
CA TYR A 786 -11.89 -19.97 17.20
C TYR A 786 -13.02 -19.31 16.36
N ALA A 787 -12.83 -18.03 16.02
CA ALA A 787 -13.84 -17.11 15.48
C ALA A 787 -14.52 -17.59 14.18
N LEU A 788 -13.75 -18.18 13.26
CA LEU A 788 -14.24 -18.89 12.06
C LEU A 788 -13.66 -20.30 11.95
N GLY A 789 -13.39 -20.94 13.09
CA GLY A 789 -12.83 -22.28 13.13
C GLY A 789 -13.83 -23.40 12.84
N CYS A 790 -13.35 -24.63 13.02
CA CYS A 790 -14.14 -25.84 12.83
C CYS A 790 -15.24 -26.01 13.90
N PRO A 791 -16.39 -26.62 13.56
CA PRO A 791 -17.45 -26.86 14.54
C PRO A 791 -16.98 -27.80 15.65
N ASN A 792 -17.22 -27.41 16.91
CA ASN A 792 -16.95 -28.23 18.10
C ASN A 792 -15.47 -28.61 18.31
N VAL A 793 -14.54 -27.65 18.15
CA VAL A 793 -13.13 -27.83 18.55
C VAL A 793 -13.07 -28.38 19.99
N PRO A 794 -12.43 -29.54 20.23
CA PRO A 794 -12.31 -30.12 21.57
C PRO A 794 -11.59 -29.20 22.56
N ALA A 795 -11.59 -29.51 23.85
CA ALA A 795 -10.67 -28.87 24.79
C ALA A 795 -9.22 -29.29 24.48
N SER A 796 -8.27 -28.36 24.60
CA SER A 796 -6.83 -28.65 24.45
C SER A 796 -6.39 -29.67 25.52
N GLN A 797 -5.74 -30.76 25.10
CA GLN A 797 -5.30 -31.85 25.99
C GLN A 797 -3.90 -31.57 26.56
N GLY A 798 -3.71 -30.35 27.05
CA GLY A 798 -2.43 -29.83 27.52
C GLY A 798 -2.53 -28.33 27.72
N LYS A 799 -1.39 -27.66 27.59
CA LYS A 799 -1.30 -26.20 27.64
C LYS A 799 -0.34 -25.69 26.58
N PHE A 800 -0.79 -24.68 25.82
CA PHE A 800 0.10 -23.83 25.04
C PHE A 800 0.45 -22.55 25.80
N THR A 801 1.66 -22.05 25.63
CA THR A 801 2.02 -20.68 26.01
C THR A 801 2.85 -20.04 24.91
N LEU A 802 2.39 -18.90 24.40
CA LEU A 802 3.21 -17.94 23.67
C LEU A 802 3.86 -16.98 24.69
N ARG A 803 5.15 -16.66 24.52
CA ARG A 803 5.87 -15.68 25.34
C ARG A 803 6.66 -14.74 24.45
N THR A 804 6.72 -13.47 24.82
CA THR A 804 7.35 -12.41 24.03
C THR A 804 8.50 -11.74 24.81
N GLY A 805 9.49 -11.22 24.07
CA GLY A 805 10.68 -10.54 24.58
C GLY A 805 11.71 -11.47 25.22
N TYR A 806 12.99 -11.05 25.25
CA TYR A 806 14.10 -11.91 25.68
C TYR A 806 14.56 -11.72 27.14
N PRO A 807 14.80 -12.81 27.90
CA PRO A 807 14.41 -14.19 27.57
C PRO A 807 12.89 -14.36 27.66
N GLY A 808 12.31 -15.22 26.81
CA GLY A 808 10.87 -15.45 26.63
C GLY A 808 9.98 -15.22 27.86
N GLY A 809 9.34 -14.05 27.92
CA GLY A 809 8.47 -13.60 29.01
C GLY A 809 9.12 -12.64 30.02
N ALA A 810 10.24 -12.01 29.67
CA ALA A 810 10.89 -10.96 30.45
C ALA A 810 10.44 -9.54 30.07
N ASN A 811 10.77 -8.56 30.90
CA ASN A 811 10.54 -7.15 30.61
C ASN A 811 11.38 -6.73 29.38
N GLY A 812 10.72 -6.39 28.27
CA GLY A 812 11.38 -6.19 26.97
C GLY A 812 10.48 -6.42 25.75
N ALA A 813 9.29 -6.99 25.94
CA ALA A 813 8.42 -7.52 24.90
C ALA A 813 7.81 -6.52 23.89
N ALA A 814 8.12 -5.22 23.94
CA ALA A 814 7.48 -4.22 23.07
C ALA A 814 7.62 -4.55 21.58
N SER A 815 8.82 -4.93 21.14
CA SER A 815 9.12 -5.31 19.74
C SER A 815 8.35 -6.57 19.32
N ALA A 816 8.50 -7.65 20.07
CA ALA A 816 7.75 -8.89 19.87
C ALA A 816 6.22 -8.72 19.95
N LEU A 817 5.69 -7.73 20.69
CA LEU A 817 4.24 -7.46 20.73
C LEU A 817 3.73 -6.79 19.45
N VAL A 818 4.54 -5.97 18.79
CA VAL A 818 4.23 -5.38 17.47
C VAL A 818 4.25 -6.49 16.40
N ASP A 819 5.26 -7.35 16.46
CA ASP A 819 5.57 -8.36 15.44
C ASP A 819 4.91 -9.74 15.66
N VAL A 820 4.04 -9.89 16.66
CA VAL A 820 3.17 -11.08 16.82
C VAL A 820 1.83 -10.82 16.15
N HIS A 821 1.40 -11.77 15.32
CA HIS A 821 0.19 -11.72 14.53
C HIS A 821 -0.64 -13.00 14.76
N GLN A 822 -1.92 -12.94 14.40
CA GLN A 822 -2.85 -14.08 14.46
C GLN A 822 -3.68 -14.17 13.18
N ALA A 823 -4.05 -15.39 12.79
CA ALA A 823 -4.96 -15.63 11.67
C ALA A 823 -5.91 -16.81 11.96
N GLY A 824 -7.09 -16.78 11.34
CA GLY A 824 -8.09 -17.85 11.37
C GLY A 824 -7.76 -19.04 10.45
N ALA A 825 -6.46 -19.29 10.27
CA ALA A 825 -5.87 -20.36 9.47
C ALA A 825 -5.37 -21.50 10.39
N GLY A 826 -4.68 -22.50 9.86
CA GLY A 826 -4.11 -23.57 10.67
C GLY A 826 -5.15 -24.53 11.26
N TYR A 827 -4.72 -25.39 12.19
CA TYR A 827 -5.54 -26.51 12.63
C TYR A 827 -6.78 -26.04 13.41
N ASN A 828 -7.95 -26.47 12.96
CA ASN A 828 -9.26 -25.96 13.38
C ASN A 828 -9.50 -24.45 13.14
N GLY A 829 -8.62 -23.70 12.48
CA GLY A 829 -8.82 -22.29 12.12
C GLY A 829 -8.46 -21.26 13.20
N HIS A 830 -7.33 -21.46 13.88
CA HIS A 830 -6.55 -20.38 14.49
C HIS A 830 -5.05 -20.76 14.47
N MET A 831 -4.17 -19.76 14.30
CA MET A 831 -2.74 -19.88 14.50
C MET A 831 -2.13 -18.53 14.93
N TRP A 832 -0.97 -18.57 15.58
CA TRP A 832 -0.08 -17.41 15.76
C TRP A 832 1.06 -17.46 14.76
N PHE A 833 1.58 -16.31 14.35
CA PHE A 833 2.82 -16.24 13.58
C PHE A 833 3.57 -14.91 13.85
N THR A 834 4.82 -14.85 13.40
CA THR A 834 5.76 -13.73 13.59
C THR A 834 6.90 -13.88 12.58
N HIS A 835 7.73 -12.85 12.39
CA HIS A 835 8.91 -12.99 11.55
C HIS A 835 10.06 -13.71 12.29
N THR A 836 10.93 -14.38 11.52
CA THR A 836 12.17 -14.96 12.02
C THR A 836 13.30 -13.94 12.11
N TYR A 837 14.12 -14.01 13.16
CA TYR A 837 15.24 -13.10 13.37
C TYR A 837 16.55 -13.85 13.63
N GLN A 838 17.67 -13.31 13.16
CA GLN A 838 19.00 -13.89 13.36
C GLN A 838 19.48 -13.64 14.81
N PRO A 839 20.24 -14.55 15.45
CA PRO A 839 20.63 -14.47 16.87
C PRO A 839 21.66 -13.38 17.22
N ASP A 840 22.04 -12.51 16.28
CA ASP A 840 23.26 -11.69 16.39
C ASP A 840 23.35 -10.82 17.65
N ASP A 841 24.42 -11.12 18.41
CA ASP A 841 24.86 -10.46 19.64
C ASP A 841 23.83 -10.36 20.78
N VAL A 842 23.32 -11.53 21.19
CA VAL A 842 22.82 -11.79 22.56
C VAL A 842 23.83 -11.36 23.66
N LEU A 843 25.10 -11.23 23.31
CA LEU A 843 26.22 -10.78 24.15
C LEU A 843 26.63 -9.32 23.92
N GLY A 844 26.07 -8.64 22.91
CA GLY A 844 26.29 -7.21 22.67
C GLY A 844 25.41 -6.33 23.57
N PRO A 845 25.73 -5.04 23.70
CA PRO A 845 24.97 -4.10 24.54
C PRO A 845 23.52 -3.86 24.06
N ASP A 846 23.21 -4.14 22.79
CA ASP A 846 22.01 -3.61 22.14
C ASP A 846 20.84 -4.61 22.02
N ARG A 847 21.12 -5.93 22.07
CA ARG A 847 20.16 -7.08 22.08
C ARG A 847 18.92 -7.02 21.17
N TYR A 848 18.97 -6.26 20.07
CA TYR A 848 17.82 -5.92 19.25
C TYR A 848 16.99 -7.11 18.73
N ASN A 849 17.61 -8.04 17.99
CA ASN A 849 16.88 -9.20 17.46
C ASN A 849 16.28 -10.06 18.58
N ALA A 850 16.83 -10.01 19.79
CA ALA A 850 16.30 -10.72 20.94
C ALA A 850 15.05 -10.03 21.55
N THR A 851 14.85 -8.71 21.42
CA THR A 851 13.59 -8.09 21.90
C THR A 851 12.37 -8.50 21.05
N HIS A 852 12.62 -9.06 19.87
CA HIS A 852 11.65 -9.75 19.01
C HIS A 852 11.48 -11.24 19.30
N GLU A 853 12.12 -11.79 20.34
CA GLU A 853 11.96 -13.21 20.67
C GLU A 853 10.49 -13.54 20.97
N VAL A 854 9.97 -14.54 20.27
CA VAL A 854 8.65 -15.15 20.45
C VAL A 854 8.83 -16.64 20.62
N VAL A 855 8.46 -17.14 21.80
CA VAL A 855 8.61 -18.55 22.18
C VAL A 855 7.24 -19.19 22.32
N GLY A 856 6.91 -20.11 21.41
CA GLY A 856 5.79 -21.03 21.54
C GLY A 856 6.20 -22.25 22.36
N THR A 857 5.33 -22.74 23.24
CA THR A 857 5.59 -23.94 24.04
C THR A 857 4.33 -24.78 24.22
N TRP A 858 4.38 -26.03 23.78
CA TRP A 858 3.31 -27.01 23.89
C TRP A 858 3.65 -28.01 25.00
N THR A 859 2.81 -28.08 26.03
CA THR A 859 2.97 -28.98 27.18
C THR A 859 1.79 -29.95 27.24
N PRO A 860 1.88 -31.18 26.71
CA PRO A 860 0.78 -32.15 26.73
C PRO A 860 0.43 -32.68 28.13
N TYR A 861 -0.85 -33.01 28.32
CA TYR A 861 -1.32 -33.81 29.45
C TYR A 861 -1.35 -35.29 29.08
N LEU A 862 -0.21 -35.96 29.26
CA LEU A 862 -0.03 -37.37 28.86
C LEU A 862 -0.76 -38.38 29.78
N GLY A 863 -1.17 -37.97 30.98
CA GLY A 863 -1.80 -38.86 31.98
C GLY A 863 -0.83 -39.78 32.74
N LEU A 864 0.47 -39.52 32.64
CA LEU A 864 1.55 -40.31 33.26
C LEU A 864 1.77 -39.98 34.74
N GLY A 865 2.14 -40.98 35.54
CA GLY A 865 2.63 -40.80 36.91
C GLY A 865 3.98 -40.07 36.99
N GLU A 866 4.37 -39.60 38.18
CA GLU A 866 5.54 -38.71 38.35
C GLU A 866 6.89 -39.29 37.89
N THR A 867 7.02 -40.62 37.86
CA THR A 867 8.22 -41.34 37.42
C THR A 867 7.97 -42.22 36.20
N GLN A 868 6.79 -42.13 35.60
CA GLN A 868 6.41 -42.96 34.46
C GLN A 868 6.91 -42.33 33.15
N LEU A 869 7.54 -43.15 32.34
CA LEU A 869 7.99 -42.84 30.99
C LEU A 869 7.24 -43.70 29.97
N GLN A 870 6.92 -43.13 28.82
CA GLN A 870 6.29 -43.83 27.69
C GLN A 870 6.73 -43.18 26.38
N ARG A 871 6.85 -43.96 25.30
CA ARG A 871 7.18 -43.43 23.98
C ARG A 871 5.97 -42.79 23.29
N TYR A 872 6.22 -41.66 22.64
CA TYR A 872 5.27 -40.94 21.82
C TYR A 872 5.91 -40.53 20.49
N ASP A 873 5.20 -40.72 19.39
CA ASP A 873 5.45 -39.96 18.17
C ASP A 873 4.81 -38.57 18.33
N ILE A 874 5.58 -37.53 18.04
CA ILE A 874 5.15 -36.14 18.14
C ILE A 874 4.91 -35.63 16.72
N TRP A 875 3.71 -35.13 16.46
CA TRP A 875 3.29 -34.55 15.19
C TRP A 875 3.00 -33.06 15.39
N VAL A 876 3.49 -32.21 14.49
CA VAL A 876 3.15 -30.78 14.44
C VAL A 876 2.24 -30.51 13.25
N HIS A 877 1.27 -29.61 13.42
CA HIS A 877 0.49 -29.09 12.31
C HIS A 877 1.24 -27.94 11.63
N ILE A 878 1.26 -27.99 10.31
CA ILE A 878 1.80 -26.96 9.44
C ILE A 878 0.63 -26.33 8.68
N PRO A 879 0.39 -25.01 8.84
CA PRO A 879 -0.75 -24.34 8.25
C PRO A 879 -0.63 -24.17 6.73
N SER A 880 -1.77 -23.95 6.09
CA SER A 880 -1.88 -23.61 4.68
C SER A 880 -1.18 -22.32 4.25
N HIS A 881 -0.94 -21.38 5.17
CA HIS A 881 -0.21 -20.13 4.92
C HIS A 881 0.33 -19.54 6.24
N GLY A 882 1.10 -18.43 6.16
CA GLY A 882 1.65 -17.73 7.33
C GLY A 882 2.77 -18.46 8.09
N GLY A 883 3.31 -19.53 7.51
CA GLY A 883 4.55 -20.17 7.91
C GLY A 883 5.40 -20.43 6.67
N ASP A 884 6.46 -19.64 6.48
CA ASP A 884 7.31 -19.68 5.29
C ASP A 884 8.75 -20.13 5.60
N ASN A 885 9.15 -20.19 6.87
CA ASN A 885 10.47 -20.69 7.23
C ASN A 885 10.62 -22.18 6.87
N THR A 886 11.71 -22.49 6.18
CA THR A 886 12.05 -23.84 5.71
C THR A 886 12.86 -24.65 6.73
N GLN A 887 13.30 -24.03 7.83
CA GLN A 887 14.23 -24.59 8.81
C GLN A 887 13.77 -24.51 10.28
N SER A 888 12.51 -24.17 10.55
CA SER A 888 11.96 -23.96 11.90
C SER A 888 12.36 -25.05 12.90
N GLU A 889 13.15 -24.69 13.92
CA GLU A 889 13.72 -25.62 14.88
C GLU A 889 12.75 -25.90 16.05
N TYR A 890 12.22 -27.11 16.09
CA TYR A 890 11.39 -27.63 17.18
C TYR A 890 12.25 -28.39 18.18
N VAL A 891 12.23 -27.94 19.44
CA VAL A 891 13.12 -28.41 20.51
C VAL A 891 12.33 -29.18 21.57
N VAL A 892 12.60 -30.49 21.69
CA VAL A 892 11.87 -31.43 22.56
C VAL A 892 12.56 -31.59 23.92
N TYR A 893 11.80 -31.36 25.00
CA TYR A 893 12.20 -31.58 26.40
C TYR A 893 11.39 -32.73 27.02
N ALA A 894 12.06 -33.81 27.43
CA ALA A 894 11.46 -35.04 27.94
C ALA A 894 11.70 -35.21 29.47
N ASP A 895 10.89 -34.58 30.32
CA ASP A 895 11.19 -34.47 31.75
C ASP A 895 10.74 -35.67 32.63
N ALA A 896 11.39 -36.81 32.42
CA ALA A 896 11.86 -37.59 33.57
C ALA A 896 13.39 -37.73 33.62
N TYR A 897 14.08 -37.54 32.48
CA TYR A 897 15.55 -37.63 32.40
C TYR A 897 16.23 -36.63 33.36
N ASP A 898 15.83 -35.35 33.32
CA ASP A 898 16.34 -34.29 34.21
C ASP A 898 16.15 -34.56 35.71
N ARG A 899 15.20 -35.43 36.10
CA ARG A 899 14.90 -35.73 37.51
C ARG A 899 15.51 -37.03 38.02
N GLN A 900 15.83 -37.99 37.14
CA GLN A 900 16.29 -39.31 37.55
C GLN A 900 17.78 -39.42 37.87
N VAL A 901 18.63 -38.55 37.32
CA VAL A 901 20.10 -38.76 37.37
C VAL A 901 20.85 -37.89 38.38
N GLY A 902 20.35 -36.71 38.75
CA GLY A 902 21.04 -35.81 39.70
C GLY A 902 22.42 -35.32 39.25
N ILE A 903 22.72 -35.45 37.95
CA ILE A 903 23.94 -34.95 37.31
C ILE A 903 23.68 -33.47 36.97
N GLY A 904 24.70 -32.60 37.12
CA GLY A 904 24.64 -31.23 36.61
C GLY A 904 24.46 -31.20 35.08
N PRO A 905 24.25 -30.03 34.45
CA PRO A 905 23.93 -29.94 33.02
C PRO A 905 25.01 -30.63 32.15
N ASP A 906 24.68 -31.83 31.64
CA ASP A 906 25.51 -32.67 30.77
C ASP A 906 25.02 -32.53 29.30
N PRO A 907 25.89 -32.44 28.28
CA PRO A 907 25.50 -31.97 26.94
C PRO A 907 24.61 -32.88 26.08
N LYS A 908 23.92 -33.86 26.65
CA LYS A 908 22.91 -34.69 25.96
C LYS A 908 21.54 -34.02 26.05
N HIS A 909 21.56 -32.81 25.51
CA HIS A 909 20.56 -31.75 25.55
C HIS A 909 19.23 -32.11 24.84
N PRO A 910 18.18 -31.27 24.99
CA PRO A 910 16.94 -31.39 24.23
C PRO A 910 17.18 -31.62 22.73
N VAL A 911 16.33 -32.43 22.11
CA VAL A 911 16.51 -32.83 20.71
C VAL A 911 15.83 -31.83 19.80
N ALA A 912 16.59 -31.29 18.86
CA ALA A 912 16.11 -30.40 17.81
C ALA A 912 15.65 -31.18 16.56
N CYS A 913 14.56 -30.72 15.95
CA CYS A 913 14.06 -31.18 14.66
C CYS A 913 13.73 -29.96 13.81
N GLN A 914 14.39 -29.81 12.65
CA GLN A 914 14.07 -28.73 11.70
C GLN A 914 12.94 -29.17 10.77
N ILE A 915 11.91 -28.33 10.67
CA ILE A 915 10.72 -28.58 9.82
C ILE A 915 10.55 -27.45 8.82
N ASN A 916 10.30 -27.83 7.57
CA ASN A 916 9.84 -26.91 6.55
C ASN A 916 8.35 -26.58 6.73
N GLN A 917 8.03 -25.35 7.12
CA GLN A 917 6.65 -24.89 7.26
C GLN A 917 6.01 -24.46 5.93
N HIS A 918 6.81 -24.13 4.90
CA HIS A 918 6.28 -23.66 3.63
C HIS A 918 5.49 -24.75 2.88
N SER A 919 4.17 -24.56 2.78
CA SER A 919 3.22 -25.53 2.20
C SER A 919 2.75 -25.21 0.78
N SER A 920 3.17 -24.07 0.19
CA SER A 920 2.78 -23.71 -1.19
C SER A 920 3.53 -24.51 -2.26
N THR A 921 2.91 -24.70 -3.43
CA THR A 921 3.54 -25.32 -4.61
C THR A 921 3.24 -24.50 -5.87
N PRO A 922 3.87 -24.78 -7.03
CA PRO A 922 3.50 -24.13 -8.29
C PRO A 922 2.06 -24.39 -8.77
N VAL A 923 1.32 -25.31 -8.12
CA VAL A 923 -0.04 -25.74 -8.51
C VAL A 923 -1.07 -25.51 -7.39
N THR A 924 -0.64 -25.47 -6.13
CA THR A 924 -1.49 -25.25 -4.94
C THR A 924 -1.01 -24.01 -4.20
N GLN A 925 -1.94 -23.12 -3.82
CA GLN A 925 -1.58 -21.87 -3.13
C GLN A 925 -1.01 -22.12 -1.72
N GLY A 926 -1.33 -23.27 -1.12
CA GLY A 926 -0.91 -23.70 0.22
C GLY A 926 -1.87 -24.79 0.70
N PHE A 927 -1.49 -25.58 1.71
CA PHE A 927 -2.37 -26.60 2.30
C PHE A 927 -1.97 -26.98 3.74
N ASP A 928 -2.97 -27.28 4.56
CA ASP A 928 -2.79 -27.77 5.93
C ASP A 928 -2.23 -29.21 5.92
N ARG A 929 -1.23 -29.51 6.76
CA ARG A 929 -0.65 -30.87 6.88
C ARG A 929 -0.07 -31.15 8.27
N TRP A 930 0.05 -32.44 8.61
CA TRP A 930 0.75 -32.90 9.80
C TRP A 930 2.14 -33.45 9.44
N VAL A 931 3.17 -33.12 10.23
CA VAL A 931 4.57 -33.53 10.02
C VAL A 931 5.17 -34.01 11.32
N SER A 932 5.99 -35.05 11.27
CA SER A 932 6.61 -35.66 12.45
C SER A 932 7.78 -34.82 12.97
N ILE A 933 7.80 -34.58 14.28
CA ILE A 933 8.96 -34.10 15.06
C ILE A 933 9.84 -35.29 15.50
N GLY A 934 9.30 -36.52 15.48
CA GLY A 934 9.98 -37.78 15.78
C GLY A 934 9.44 -38.53 17.02
N ASN A 935 10.06 -39.68 17.29
CA ASN A 935 9.74 -40.57 18.41
C ASN A 935 10.57 -40.29 19.67
N TYR A 936 9.91 -40.00 20.80
CA TYR A 936 10.57 -39.65 22.06
C TYR A 936 9.95 -40.38 23.25
N GLU A 937 10.78 -40.73 24.23
CA GLU A 937 10.33 -41.24 25.52
C GLU A 937 10.02 -40.06 26.46
N LEU A 938 8.74 -39.81 26.74
CA LEU A 938 8.25 -38.62 27.43
C LEU A 938 7.80 -38.91 28.87
N GLY A 939 7.94 -37.90 29.73
CA GLY A 939 7.54 -37.90 31.14
C GLY A 939 6.56 -36.78 31.52
N ARG A 940 6.29 -36.62 32.82
CA ARG A 940 5.31 -35.65 33.34
C ARG A 940 5.87 -34.22 33.42
N GLY A 941 5.51 -33.43 32.41
CA GLY A 941 5.95 -32.04 32.22
C GLY A 941 6.68 -31.82 30.87
N ALA A 942 6.74 -32.88 30.05
CA ALA A 942 7.36 -32.84 28.73
C ALA A 942 6.78 -31.70 27.90
N ARG A 943 7.61 -31.11 27.05
CA ARG A 943 7.22 -29.96 26.23
C ARG A 943 8.01 -29.91 24.94
N VAL A 944 7.39 -29.37 23.91
CA VAL A 944 8.06 -28.94 22.69
C VAL A 944 8.10 -27.41 22.70
N VAL A 945 9.21 -26.84 22.24
CA VAL A 945 9.43 -25.40 22.15
C VAL A 945 9.76 -25.05 20.70
N LEU A 946 9.19 -23.96 20.19
CA LEU A 946 9.59 -23.32 18.94
C LEU A 946 9.98 -21.87 19.27
N ASN A 947 11.05 -21.39 18.65
CA ASN A 947 11.51 -20.01 18.76
C ASN A 947 11.56 -19.39 17.35
N ASN A 948 11.30 -18.09 17.23
CA ASN A 948 11.51 -17.35 15.98
C ASN A 948 12.96 -16.89 15.76
N ILE A 949 13.84 -17.05 16.76
CA ILE A 949 15.28 -16.78 16.60
C ILE A 949 15.96 -17.94 15.83
N GLU A 950 16.29 -17.68 14.56
CA GLU A 950 16.78 -18.65 13.57
C GLU A 950 18.31 -18.57 13.41
N HIS A 951 18.99 -19.71 13.56
CA HIS A 951 20.45 -19.79 13.55
C HIS A 951 21.06 -19.94 12.13
N ASP A 952 20.25 -20.24 11.10
CA ASP A 952 20.74 -20.18 9.71
C ASP A 952 20.75 -18.74 9.15
N TYR A 953 21.95 -18.19 9.05
CA TYR A 953 22.27 -16.91 8.42
C TYR A 953 21.86 -16.77 6.95
N ALA A 954 21.49 -17.85 6.26
CA ALA A 954 20.88 -17.79 4.93
C ALA A 954 19.45 -17.24 4.95
N VAL A 955 18.72 -17.38 6.07
CA VAL A 955 17.35 -16.88 6.24
C VAL A 955 17.36 -15.34 6.39
N PRO A 956 16.62 -14.59 5.55
CA PRO A 956 16.56 -13.13 5.65
C PRO A 956 15.88 -12.61 6.95
N ASN A 957 16.67 -11.93 7.79
CA ASN A 957 16.25 -11.36 9.08
C ASN A 957 14.99 -10.47 8.97
N GLY A 958 13.96 -10.77 9.77
CA GLY A 958 12.75 -9.95 9.93
C GLY A 958 11.81 -9.95 8.71
N THR A 959 11.83 -11.00 7.88
CA THR A 959 11.04 -11.03 6.62
C THR A 959 10.51 -12.42 6.21
N VAL A 960 10.75 -13.47 6.99
CA VAL A 960 10.26 -14.83 6.72
C VAL A 960 9.45 -15.30 7.91
N ASP A 961 8.19 -15.67 7.68
CA ASP A 961 7.23 -16.01 8.74
C ASP A 961 7.49 -17.38 9.35
N VAL A 962 7.29 -17.48 10.66
CA VAL A 962 7.22 -18.74 11.42
C VAL A 962 5.90 -18.82 12.17
N ALA A 963 5.19 -19.94 11.98
CA ALA A 963 3.88 -20.20 12.56
C ALA A 963 3.95 -21.09 13.82
N PHE A 964 3.05 -20.83 14.76
CA PHE A 964 2.77 -21.63 15.95
C PHE A 964 1.30 -22.09 15.89
N ASP A 965 1.11 -23.39 15.70
CA ASP A 965 -0.19 -24.07 15.50
C ASP A 965 -0.29 -25.27 16.47
N ALA A 966 -1.08 -26.29 16.20
CA ALA A 966 -1.31 -27.44 17.08
C ALA A 966 -0.20 -28.52 17.04
N MET A 967 -0.15 -29.33 18.10
CA MET A 967 0.69 -30.53 18.17
C MET A 967 -0.09 -31.74 18.70
N ALA A 968 0.17 -32.92 18.16
CA ALA A 968 -0.39 -34.19 18.61
C ALA A 968 0.72 -35.11 19.14
N PHE A 969 0.45 -35.75 20.27
CA PHE A 969 1.36 -36.65 20.97
C PHE A 969 0.71 -38.04 20.99
N VAL A 970 1.20 -38.92 20.11
CA VAL A 970 0.62 -40.25 19.85
C VAL A 970 1.42 -41.31 20.58
N PRO A 971 0.88 -42.02 21.58
CA PRO A 971 1.63 -43.06 22.30
C PRO A 971 1.95 -44.22 21.36
N THR A 972 3.17 -44.74 21.44
CA THR A 972 3.66 -45.77 20.50
C THR A 972 4.01 -47.08 21.17
N VAL A 973 3.89 -48.18 20.41
CA VAL A 973 4.48 -49.46 20.80
C VAL A 973 6.01 -49.40 20.64
N PRO A 974 6.79 -50.25 21.34
CA PRO A 974 8.24 -50.34 21.16
C PRO A 974 8.61 -50.63 19.69
N SER A 975 9.13 -49.61 19.01
CA SER A 975 9.33 -49.58 17.56
C SER A 975 10.40 -48.51 17.21
N PRO A 976 10.83 -48.40 15.94
CA PRO A 976 11.66 -47.28 15.50
C PRO A 976 10.97 -45.91 15.66
N GLY A 977 9.63 -45.90 15.61
CA GLY A 977 8.81 -44.69 15.56
C GLY A 977 9.00 -43.89 14.27
N GLN A 978 8.47 -42.68 14.24
CA GLN A 978 8.63 -41.75 13.12
C GLN A 978 9.96 -40.99 13.23
N HIS A 979 10.48 -40.54 12.09
CA HIS A 979 11.63 -39.64 11.99
C HIS A 979 11.20 -38.18 11.86
N CYS A 980 12.10 -37.26 12.20
CA CYS A 980 11.92 -35.83 11.99
C CYS A 980 11.70 -35.53 10.50
N GLY A 981 10.60 -34.83 10.18
CA GLY A 981 10.23 -34.46 8.81
C GLY A 981 9.35 -35.46 8.05
N ASP A 982 9.04 -36.64 8.63
CA ASP A 982 8.14 -37.61 7.97
C ASP A 982 6.71 -37.02 7.83
N ASP A 983 6.11 -37.17 6.65
CA ASP A 983 4.73 -36.75 6.36
C ASP A 983 3.70 -37.67 7.04
N TYR A 984 2.57 -37.11 7.49
CA TYR A 984 1.50 -37.90 8.09
C TYR A 984 0.86 -38.89 7.10
N PRO A 985 0.65 -40.16 7.47
CA PRO A 985 0.07 -41.15 6.56
C PRO A 985 -1.33 -40.79 6.04
N ASN A 986 -1.52 -41.03 4.73
CA ASN A 986 -2.79 -40.79 4.00
C ASN A 986 -3.91 -41.76 4.39
#